data_AF-A0A922MS09-F1
#
_entry.id   AF-A0A922MS09-F1
#
_cell.length_a   1.000
_cell.length_b   1.000
_cell.length_c   1.000
_cell.angle_alpha   90.00
_cell.angle_beta   90.00
_cell.angle_gamma   90.00
#
_symmetry.space_group_name_H-M   'P 1'
#
loop_
_entity.id
_entity.type
_entity.pdbx_description
1 polymer ?
#
loop_
_entity_poly.entity_id
_entity_poly.type
_entity_poly.pdbx_seq_one_letter_code
_entity_poly.pdbx_strand_id
1 'polypeptide(L)'
;MPEEDRLKFVKNVLIDKNEIELLLNGQQRHEIGERIKSHQWYEFFPYDEAFSEFKNKMCQQSKPSERWGMLSTLILCAKSNIDNTKSLVKYVAENHINEPFKFKKEFVNTLLSNVPIHEFDIETWNYLNHLFQSMEVYVESKKRKMQLSLQAVILYNVLHNKPIPEIIQHKNTSYDFTHVLKTLNEAQRSKLFTYILGTVCSKIKTDNIVNEADFNETLHEIEYVLILLKDFNKKLNDYPLVIEKIHELIKIKEEKMWTTDMSCLYNVNKSWRKLMFEESLSLSLCEETCLNALKHKPQLLMCHDKQIYMLLTNNAVSLRRVLTKLRVYWPDSLARHWTKIYMQSLNKPTDHKAVIEGLFILMSQNQVNKFASEYVPENFKINWGLTDHTEVNIRKNIAKHLHVARPVVPLDTVLWYAKEDYLQFTVPSLNAILSNLSEFESRKHLPKLLEAPVSLSKFGLLVVSLKFETDEIIKIFTNVLNTTKNPSLKFVIFQRTYNKIREMKNSPAVKELWKLLSLILDDLSFEQKVNIYKKFNNIETVPPSIQGNMFMKSYEFFTTLPDTHDNDSYLYKLLQCVPKVMESLDEDFVAEKLLVPVDTKFCANCCNHIESYACFVLFGDSEENQLVRFKRVLHPAMKEAFNCWQNNFYGTFYVQKQFNQLLDLLGWYFRVYFTLNKIRIPAILFAEIKTTLEQGLPEVKDYVRHTSWKVVTEYITLLKDNRSVSDAFKVSNFSMTHLVKYQYSVPYMSQDAEMIWKDIHCKLSPSFGPKIVNFLKEDSERYSPTVFNLFADAFERSFEILGFRNNDFALETLKYMLDEQDFIPIYLVVSKIVAKYCANYDAEPYNKSLMSEILEKLKSNPSKIVKIWITILELARPS
;
A
#
# COMPACT_ATOMS: atom_id res chain seq x y z
N MET A 1 -26.92 -1.33 33.57
CA MET A 1 -28.02 -0.48 34.10
C MET A 1 -29.22 -0.55 33.17
N PRO A 2 -30.45 -0.54 33.70
CA PRO A 2 -31.65 -0.11 32.98
C PRO A 2 -31.43 1.22 32.24
N GLU A 3 -32.17 1.43 31.14
CA GLU A 3 -32.02 2.63 30.29
C GLU A 3 -32.17 3.95 31.07
N GLU A 4 -33.08 3.99 32.05
CA GLU A 4 -33.30 5.13 32.95
C GLU A 4 -32.10 5.41 33.88
N ASP A 5 -31.48 4.37 34.43
CA ASP A 5 -30.32 4.51 35.31
C ASP A 5 -29.08 4.95 34.51
N ARG A 6 -28.96 4.49 33.26
CA ARG A 6 -27.92 4.92 32.31
C ARG A 6 -28.06 6.39 31.95
N LEU A 7 -29.27 6.83 31.64
CA LEU A 7 -29.59 8.24 31.40
C LEU A 7 -29.23 9.12 32.60
N LYS A 8 -29.62 8.71 33.81
CA LYS A 8 -29.34 9.45 35.05
C LYS A 8 -27.85 9.57 35.35
N PHE A 9 -27.09 8.52 35.05
CA PHE A 9 -25.65 8.48 35.26
C PHE A 9 -24.87 9.32 34.24
N VAL A 10 -25.18 9.20 32.93
CA VAL A 10 -24.60 10.05 31.87
C VAL A 10 -24.86 11.53 32.19
N LYS A 11 -26.08 11.84 32.64
CA LYS A 11 -26.47 13.20 33.04
C LYS A 11 -25.67 13.71 34.23
N ASN A 12 -25.70 13.02 35.38
CA ASN A 12 -25.08 13.52 36.61
C ASN A 12 -23.54 13.58 36.56
N VAL A 13 -22.91 12.61 35.88
CA VAL A 13 -21.45 12.40 35.97
C VAL A 13 -20.70 12.94 34.76
N LEU A 14 -21.23 12.80 33.54
CA LEU A 14 -20.52 13.22 32.32
C LEU A 14 -20.98 14.59 31.79
N ILE A 15 -22.28 14.90 31.92
CA ILE A 15 -22.85 16.16 31.45
C ILE A 15 -22.75 17.23 32.54
N ASP A 16 -23.28 16.95 33.74
CA ASP A 16 -23.34 17.92 34.85
C ASP A 16 -22.05 17.98 35.67
N LYS A 17 -21.21 16.94 35.58
CA LYS A 17 -19.87 16.84 36.22
C LYS A 17 -19.86 16.98 37.74
N ASN A 18 -21.00 16.79 38.42
CA ASN A 18 -21.15 17.04 39.86
C ASN A 18 -20.29 16.14 40.75
N GLU A 19 -19.94 14.95 40.27
CA GLU A 19 -19.17 13.95 41.04
C GLU A 19 -17.79 13.67 40.44
N ILE A 20 -17.39 14.37 39.36
CA ILE A 20 -16.18 14.05 38.60
C ILE A 20 -14.88 14.22 39.41
N GLU A 21 -14.85 15.13 40.39
CA GLU A 21 -13.66 15.42 41.19
C GLU A 21 -13.31 14.34 42.21
N LEU A 22 -14.32 13.59 42.67
CA LEU A 22 -14.16 12.46 43.60
C LEU A 22 -13.73 11.18 42.86
N LEU A 23 -13.81 11.17 41.53
CA LEU A 23 -13.87 9.96 40.71
C LEU A 23 -12.74 9.82 39.70
N LEU A 24 -12.21 10.94 39.16
CA LEU A 24 -11.21 10.94 38.09
C LEU A 24 -10.02 11.86 38.43
N ASN A 25 -8.80 11.39 38.14
CA ASN A 25 -7.60 12.22 38.25
C ASN A 25 -7.47 13.20 37.06
N GLY A 26 -6.55 14.16 37.14
CA GLY A 26 -6.43 15.26 36.17
C GLY A 26 -6.20 14.83 34.72
N GLN A 27 -5.55 13.68 34.48
CA GLN A 27 -5.26 13.19 33.13
C GLN A 27 -6.48 12.51 32.49
N GLN A 28 -7.27 11.77 33.26
CA GLN A 28 -8.49 11.13 32.78
C GLN A 28 -9.59 12.16 32.44
N ARG A 29 -9.65 13.27 33.20
CA ARG A 29 -10.53 14.41 32.88
C ARG A 29 -10.17 15.04 31.53
N HIS A 30 -8.88 15.09 31.21
CA HIS A 30 -8.38 15.63 29.95
C HIS A 30 -8.74 14.73 28.76
N GLU A 31 -8.59 13.41 28.90
CA GLU A 31 -8.87 12.46 27.81
C GLU A 31 -10.36 12.38 27.45
N ILE A 32 -11.25 12.31 28.45
CA ILE A 32 -12.70 12.30 28.23
C ILE A 32 -13.19 13.67 27.72
N GLY A 33 -12.62 14.76 28.24
CA GLY A 33 -12.97 16.13 27.87
C GLY A 33 -12.52 16.55 26.46
N GLU A 34 -11.42 16.01 25.95
CA GLU A 34 -10.91 16.35 24.61
C GLU A 34 -11.43 15.46 23.48
N ARG A 35 -11.70 14.18 23.75
CA ARG A 35 -12.05 13.20 22.69
C ARG A 35 -13.53 13.17 22.33
N ILE A 36 -14.43 13.40 23.29
CA ILE A 36 -15.87 13.32 23.08
C ILE A 36 -16.49 14.64 23.50
N LYS A 37 -17.04 15.38 22.53
CA LYS A 37 -17.74 16.63 22.83
C LYS A 37 -18.99 16.33 23.62
N SER A 38 -19.33 17.21 24.55
CA SER A 38 -20.47 17.02 25.46
C SER A 38 -21.81 16.78 24.75
N HIS A 39 -21.97 17.27 23.51
CA HIS A 39 -23.17 17.02 22.71
C HIS A 39 -23.23 15.61 22.10
N GLN A 40 -22.11 14.93 21.88
CA GLN A 40 -22.14 13.59 21.27
C GLN A 40 -22.79 12.56 22.20
N TRP A 41 -22.70 12.75 23.52
CA TRP A 41 -23.39 11.91 24.52
C TRP A 41 -24.93 11.94 24.44
N TYR A 42 -25.51 12.86 23.67
CA TYR A 42 -26.97 12.91 23.47
C TYR A 42 -27.46 11.96 22.37
N GLU A 43 -26.57 11.27 21.65
CA GLU A 43 -26.99 10.21 20.73
C GLU A 43 -27.74 9.06 21.42
N PHE A 44 -27.48 8.88 22.72
CA PHE A 44 -28.12 7.91 23.60
C PHE A 44 -29.46 8.37 24.18
N PHE A 45 -29.83 9.64 23.97
CA PHE A 45 -31.06 10.20 24.51
C PHE A 45 -32.22 10.01 23.53
N PRO A 46 -33.47 9.88 24.02
CA PRO A 46 -34.64 10.02 23.18
C PRO A 46 -34.60 11.33 22.40
N TYR A 47 -35.06 11.31 21.14
CA TYR A 47 -35.01 12.49 20.26
C TYR A 47 -35.63 13.72 20.93
N ASP A 48 -36.78 13.60 21.58
CA ASP A 48 -37.48 14.73 22.19
C ASP A 48 -36.69 15.38 23.34
N GLU A 49 -35.99 14.57 24.14
CA GLU A 49 -35.15 15.05 25.24
C GLU A 49 -33.89 15.74 24.71
N ALA A 50 -33.19 15.10 23.76
CA ALA A 50 -32.00 15.66 23.12
C ALA A 50 -32.32 16.95 22.35
N PHE A 51 -33.45 16.96 21.64
CA PHE A 51 -33.90 18.09 20.85
C PHE A 51 -34.28 19.29 21.74
N SER A 52 -35.00 19.05 22.83
CA SER A 52 -35.35 20.08 23.82
C SER A 52 -34.09 20.71 24.44
N GLU A 53 -33.13 19.88 24.84
CA GLU A 53 -31.92 20.36 25.49
C GLU A 53 -30.98 21.10 24.51
N PHE A 54 -30.82 20.58 23.30
CA PHE A 54 -30.02 21.26 22.28
C PHE A 54 -30.65 22.55 21.79
N LYS A 55 -31.97 22.65 21.72
CA LYS A 55 -32.63 23.93 21.42
C LYS A 55 -32.20 25.02 22.39
N ASN A 56 -32.15 24.71 23.68
CA ASN A 56 -31.68 25.66 24.71
C ASN A 56 -30.18 25.96 24.59
N LYS A 57 -29.35 24.93 24.37
CA LYS A 57 -27.88 25.09 24.26
C LYS A 57 -27.47 25.84 22.99
N MET A 58 -28.13 25.60 21.86
CA MET A 58 -27.85 26.27 20.60
C MET A 58 -28.18 27.76 20.64
N CYS A 59 -29.21 28.17 21.38
CA CYS A 59 -29.54 29.60 21.61
C CYS A 59 -28.43 30.34 22.37
N GLN A 60 -27.64 29.64 23.19
CA GLN A 60 -26.55 30.21 23.98
C GLN A 60 -25.17 30.03 23.31
N GLN A 61 -25.08 29.24 22.23
CA GLN A 61 -23.83 28.90 21.56
C GLN A 61 -23.55 29.86 20.40
N SER A 62 -22.43 30.60 20.49
CA SER A 62 -22.01 31.56 19.47
C SER A 62 -21.22 30.93 18.31
N LYS A 63 -20.64 29.73 18.50
CA LYS A 63 -19.83 29.05 17.47
C LYS A 63 -20.72 28.20 16.54
N PRO A 64 -20.77 28.49 15.22
CA PRO A 64 -21.54 27.71 14.26
C PRO A 64 -21.17 26.23 14.22
N SER A 65 -19.87 25.90 14.36
CA SER A 65 -19.38 24.52 14.35
C SER A 65 -19.94 23.67 15.50
N GLU A 66 -20.17 24.26 16.67
CA GLU A 66 -20.72 23.54 17.82
C GLU A 66 -22.23 23.33 17.68
N ARG A 67 -22.96 24.35 17.20
CA ARG A 67 -24.39 24.19 16.85
C ARG A 67 -24.58 23.11 15.78
N TRP A 68 -23.65 23.02 14.85
CA TRP A 68 -23.70 22.02 13.79
C TRP A 68 -23.38 20.60 14.25
N GLY A 69 -22.46 20.44 15.19
CA GLY A 69 -22.24 19.16 15.86
C GLY A 69 -23.51 18.65 16.54
N MET A 70 -24.23 19.55 17.23
CA MET A 70 -25.52 19.24 17.87
C MET A 70 -26.60 18.83 16.84
N LEU A 71 -26.77 19.59 15.75
CA LEU A 71 -27.75 19.26 14.71
C LEU A 71 -27.43 17.95 13.97
N SER A 72 -26.15 17.67 13.73
CA SER A 72 -25.72 16.40 13.11
C SER A 72 -26.02 15.21 14.02
N THR A 73 -25.80 15.38 15.33
CA THR A 73 -26.17 14.38 16.35
C THR A 73 -27.69 14.12 16.31
N LEU A 74 -28.51 15.16 16.15
CA LEU A 74 -29.96 15.02 16.05
C LEU A 74 -30.43 14.27 14.79
N ILE A 75 -29.71 14.36 13.65
CA ILE A 75 -30.01 13.53 12.47
C ILE A 75 -29.85 12.04 12.82
N LEU A 76 -28.81 11.70 13.58
CA LEU A 76 -28.56 10.33 14.03
C LEU A 76 -29.61 9.88 15.07
N CYS A 77 -30.00 10.76 16.01
CA CYS A 77 -31.09 10.50 16.96
C CYS A 77 -32.44 10.28 16.27
N ALA A 78 -32.71 11.00 15.17
CA ALA A 78 -33.97 10.88 14.43
C ALA A 78 -34.13 9.51 13.74
N LYS A 79 -33.03 8.80 13.45
CA LYS A 79 -33.01 7.49 12.78
C LYS A 79 -33.91 7.49 11.52
N SER A 80 -34.71 6.44 11.30
CA SER A 80 -35.67 6.33 10.20
C SER A 80 -37.05 6.94 10.52
N ASN A 81 -37.18 7.70 11.62
CA ASN A 81 -38.45 8.33 11.98
C ASN A 81 -38.64 9.64 11.20
N ILE A 82 -39.63 9.62 10.30
CA ILE A 82 -39.94 10.74 9.40
C ILE A 82 -40.45 11.96 10.18
N ASP A 83 -41.22 11.78 11.26
CA ASP A 83 -41.77 12.89 12.05
C ASP A 83 -40.68 13.63 12.83
N ASN A 84 -39.71 12.89 13.40
CA ASN A 84 -38.54 13.48 14.05
C ASN A 84 -37.68 14.25 13.04
N THR A 85 -37.49 13.66 11.86
CA THR A 85 -36.75 14.31 10.77
C THR A 85 -37.46 15.58 10.30
N LYS A 86 -38.79 15.55 10.19
CA LYS A 86 -39.63 16.71 9.85
C LYS A 86 -39.47 17.83 10.87
N SER A 87 -39.54 17.49 12.16
CA SER A 87 -39.32 18.43 13.28
C SER A 87 -37.93 19.08 13.20
N LEU A 88 -36.89 18.29 12.92
CA LEU A 88 -35.51 18.75 12.80
C LEU A 88 -35.31 19.68 11.59
N VAL A 89 -35.75 19.27 10.40
CA VAL A 89 -35.61 20.05 9.16
C VAL A 89 -36.37 21.37 9.26
N LYS A 90 -37.58 21.35 9.85
CA LYS A 90 -38.36 22.54 10.17
C LYS A 90 -37.58 23.49 11.09
N TYR A 91 -37.06 22.97 12.20
CA TYR A 91 -36.31 23.77 13.15
C TYR A 91 -35.07 24.43 12.54
N VAL A 92 -34.31 23.70 11.71
CA VAL A 92 -33.13 24.23 11.01
C VAL A 92 -33.53 25.29 9.99
N ALA A 93 -34.60 25.07 9.23
CA ALA A 93 -35.10 26.05 8.26
C ALA A 93 -35.61 27.33 8.91
N GLU A 94 -36.18 27.27 10.11
CA GLU A 94 -36.72 28.43 10.83
C GLU A 94 -35.67 29.19 11.63
N ASN A 95 -34.70 28.50 12.22
CA ASN A 95 -33.78 29.09 13.21
C ASN A 95 -32.33 29.20 12.73
N HIS A 96 -31.93 28.43 11.72
CA HIS A 96 -30.52 28.31 11.28
C HIS A 96 -30.31 28.56 9.78
N ILE A 97 -31.28 29.16 9.10
CA ILE A 97 -31.22 29.45 7.65
C ILE A 97 -30.06 30.39 7.27
N ASN A 98 -29.68 31.28 8.18
CA ASN A 98 -28.65 32.31 8.00
C ASN A 98 -27.23 31.82 8.31
N GLU A 99 -27.04 30.53 8.60
CA GLU A 99 -25.72 29.96 8.88
C GLU A 99 -24.81 29.97 7.63
N PRO A 100 -23.48 29.99 7.80
CA PRO A 100 -22.54 29.98 6.69
C PRO A 100 -22.73 28.76 5.76
N PHE A 101 -22.51 28.97 4.46
CA PHE A 101 -22.74 27.97 3.41
C PHE A 101 -22.10 26.60 3.69
N LYS A 102 -20.85 26.58 4.21
CA LYS A 102 -20.11 25.34 4.51
C LYS A 102 -20.94 24.42 5.42
N PHE A 103 -21.52 24.98 6.47
CA PHE A 103 -22.29 24.25 7.46
C PHE A 103 -23.61 23.78 6.85
N LYS A 104 -24.38 24.66 6.20
CA LYS A 104 -25.64 24.26 5.54
C LYS A 104 -25.45 23.11 4.55
N LYS A 105 -24.37 23.16 3.76
CA LYS A 105 -24.00 22.08 2.83
C LYS A 105 -23.71 20.76 3.55
N GLU A 106 -22.98 20.80 4.65
CA GLU A 106 -22.64 19.61 5.45
C GLU A 106 -23.90 18.96 6.03
N PHE A 107 -24.78 19.75 6.65
CA PHE A 107 -26.06 19.27 7.17
C PHE A 107 -26.91 18.61 6.07
N VAL A 108 -27.07 19.30 4.93
CA VAL A 108 -27.87 18.79 3.80
C VAL A 108 -27.27 17.51 3.24
N ASN A 109 -25.96 17.43 3.06
CA ASN A 109 -25.32 16.22 2.56
C ASN A 109 -25.49 15.03 3.52
N THR A 110 -25.33 15.27 4.83
CA THR A 110 -25.57 14.26 5.87
C THR A 110 -27.02 13.80 5.85
N LEU A 111 -27.98 14.73 5.73
CA LEU A 111 -29.40 14.41 5.63
C LEU A 111 -29.71 13.57 4.37
N LEU A 112 -29.24 14.01 3.18
CA LEU A 112 -29.48 13.34 1.90
C LEU A 112 -28.88 11.93 1.83
N SER A 113 -27.84 11.66 2.64
CA SER A 113 -27.19 10.34 2.68
C SER A 113 -27.89 9.36 3.63
N ASN A 114 -28.63 9.86 4.62
CA ASN A 114 -29.22 9.04 5.68
C ASN A 114 -30.76 8.94 5.60
N VAL A 115 -31.41 9.83 4.85
CA VAL A 115 -32.88 9.94 4.83
C VAL A 115 -33.44 9.81 3.42
N PRO A 116 -34.49 9.01 3.19
CA PRO A 116 -35.17 8.89 1.89
C PRO A 116 -36.03 10.14 1.60
N ILE A 117 -35.38 11.24 1.21
CA ILE A 117 -36.05 12.53 0.98
C ILE A 117 -37.13 12.52 -0.11
N HIS A 118 -37.16 11.49 -0.96
CA HIS A 118 -38.21 11.32 -1.96
C HIS A 118 -39.54 10.86 -1.36
N GLU A 119 -39.58 10.50 -0.08
CA GLU A 119 -40.78 10.15 0.67
C GLU A 119 -41.36 11.34 1.46
N PHE A 120 -40.72 12.51 1.41
CA PHE A 120 -41.16 13.68 2.15
C PHE A 120 -42.52 14.19 1.68
N ASP A 121 -43.40 14.49 2.64
CA ASP A 121 -44.62 15.24 2.36
C ASP A 121 -44.31 16.66 1.85
N ILE A 122 -45.33 17.35 1.33
CA ILE A 122 -45.18 18.67 0.74
C ILE A 122 -44.60 19.68 1.75
N GLU A 123 -45.02 19.58 3.01
CA GLU A 123 -44.61 20.49 4.07
C GLU A 123 -43.11 20.31 4.40
N THR A 124 -42.66 19.07 4.63
CA THR A 124 -41.26 18.75 4.94
C THR A 124 -40.34 19.08 3.77
N TRP A 125 -40.79 18.79 2.55
CA TRP A 125 -40.06 19.18 1.35
C TRP A 125 -39.89 20.71 1.26
N ASN A 126 -40.92 21.48 1.58
CA ASN A 126 -40.83 22.95 1.53
C ASN A 126 -39.76 23.50 2.49
N TYR A 127 -39.61 22.91 3.68
CA TYR A 127 -38.53 23.29 4.61
C TYR A 127 -37.13 22.95 4.05
N LEU A 128 -36.95 21.76 3.48
CA LEU A 128 -35.69 21.40 2.82
C LEU A 128 -35.42 22.28 1.59
N ASN A 129 -36.46 22.60 0.83
CA ASN A 129 -36.35 23.46 -0.34
C ASN A 129 -36.00 24.91 0.03
N HIS A 130 -36.49 25.41 1.17
CA HIS A 130 -36.07 26.69 1.73
C HIS A 130 -34.57 26.70 2.06
N LEU A 131 -34.04 25.60 2.61
CA LEU A 131 -32.59 25.43 2.79
C LEU A 131 -31.85 25.46 1.45
N PHE A 132 -32.35 24.80 0.41
CA PHE A 132 -31.76 24.84 -0.95
C PHE A 132 -31.73 26.26 -1.53
N GLN A 133 -32.80 27.04 -1.35
CA GLN A 133 -32.84 28.45 -1.75
C GLN A 133 -31.76 29.28 -1.02
N SER A 134 -31.64 29.11 0.31
CA SER A 134 -30.62 29.81 1.11
C SER A 134 -29.18 29.41 0.76
N MET A 135 -28.99 28.25 0.13
CA MET A 135 -27.71 27.78 -0.35
C MET A 135 -27.39 28.28 -1.76
N GLU A 136 -28.29 29.00 -2.42
CA GLU A 136 -28.18 29.46 -3.81
C GLU A 136 -28.19 28.31 -4.84
N VAL A 137 -28.88 27.20 -4.53
CA VAL A 137 -29.05 26.07 -5.48
C VAL A 137 -29.69 26.54 -6.78
N TYR A 138 -30.66 27.46 -6.69
CA TYR A 138 -31.43 28.03 -7.80
C TYR A 138 -30.82 29.29 -8.43
N VAL A 139 -29.58 29.68 -8.10
CA VAL A 139 -28.93 30.89 -8.65
C VAL A 139 -27.82 30.51 -9.62
N GLU A 140 -27.75 31.12 -10.80
CA GLU A 140 -26.76 30.80 -11.83
C GLU A 140 -25.32 31.13 -11.39
N SER A 141 -24.61 30.13 -10.85
CA SER A 141 -23.26 30.27 -10.31
C SER A 141 -22.42 29.02 -10.64
N LYS A 142 -21.29 29.24 -11.31
CA LYS A 142 -20.31 28.19 -11.65
C LYS A 142 -19.37 27.84 -10.49
N LYS A 143 -19.38 28.59 -9.38
CA LYS A 143 -18.37 28.49 -8.31
C LYS A 143 -18.67 27.41 -7.26
N ARG A 144 -19.91 26.95 -7.10
CA ARG A 144 -20.30 26.05 -5.99
C ARG A 144 -20.79 24.68 -6.50
N LYS A 145 -20.09 23.61 -6.13
CA LYS A 145 -20.49 22.21 -6.41
C LYS A 145 -21.63 21.78 -5.48
N MET A 146 -22.84 21.61 -6.02
CA MET A 146 -24.10 21.29 -5.32
C MET A 146 -24.81 20.06 -5.91
N GLN A 147 -24.06 19.11 -6.48
CA GLN A 147 -24.62 18.02 -7.29
C GLN A 147 -25.69 17.20 -6.55
N LEU A 148 -25.48 16.85 -5.28
CA LEU A 148 -26.46 16.10 -4.48
C LEU A 148 -27.78 16.87 -4.29
N SER A 149 -27.72 18.19 -4.08
CA SER A 149 -28.92 19.02 -3.96
C SER A 149 -29.66 19.16 -5.29
N LEU A 150 -28.94 19.29 -6.42
CA LEU A 150 -29.55 19.31 -7.75
C LEU A 150 -30.26 17.99 -8.07
N GLN A 151 -29.61 16.86 -7.76
CA GLN A 151 -30.17 15.52 -7.92
C GLN A 151 -31.39 15.31 -7.02
N ALA A 152 -31.35 15.78 -5.78
CA ALA A 152 -32.48 15.73 -4.85
C ALA A 152 -33.71 16.46 -5.40
N VAL A 153 -33.54 17.66 -5.97
CA VAL A 153 -34.62 18.45 -6.59
C VAL A 153 -35.21 17.74 -7.80
N ILE A 154 -34.35 17.23 -8.70
CA ILE A 154 -34.81 16.46 -9.87
C ILE A 154 -35.59 15.23 -9.41
N LEU A 155 -35.02 14.43 -8.51
CA LEU A 155 -35.63 13.21 -8.01
C LEU A 155 -37.01 13.47 -7.40
N TYR A 156 -37.11 14.41 -6.46
CA TYR A 156 -38.37 14.70 -5.79
C TYR A 156 -39.43 15.18 -6.79
N ASN A 157 -39.09 16.11 -7.68
CA ASN A 157 -40.04 16.67 -8.64
C ASN A 157 -40.49 15.64 -9.68
N VAL A 158 -39.58 14.80 -10.21
CA VAL A 158 -39.96 13.72 -11.15
C VAL A 158 -40.93 12.75 -10.49
N LEU A 159 -40.64 12.30 -9.27
CA LEU A 159 -41.45 11.28 -8.61
C LEU A 159 -42.84 11.81 -8.20
N HIS A 160 -42.94 13.10 -7.87
CA HIS A 160 -44.19 13.79 -7.51
C HIS A 160 -44.88 14.48 -8.69
N ASN A 161 -44.44 14.25 -9.93
CA ASN A 161 -44.98 14.88 -11.15
C ASN A 161 -45.05 16.43 -11.07
N LYS A 162 -44.05 17.06 -10.46
CA LYS A 162 -43.90 18.52 -10.39
C LYS A 162 -42.95 19.02 -11.49
N PRO A 163 -43.13 20.25 -12.00
CA PRO A 163 -42.21 20.81 -12.98
C PRO A 163 -40.81 20.99 -12.38
N ILE A 164 -39.77 20.72 -13.16
CA ILE A 164 -38.38 20.89 -12.74
C ILE A 164 -37.89 22.26 -13.22
N PRO A 165 -37.45 23.15 -12.32
CA PRO A 165 -37.02 24.49 -12.70
C PRO A 165 -35.91 24.48 -13.76
N GLU A 166 -36.01 25.35 -14.76
CA GLU A 166 -35.06 25.44 -15.89
C GLU A 166 -33.61 25.62 -15.41
N ILE A 167 -33.39 26.47 -14.41
CA ILE A 167 -32.05 26.71 -13.82
C ILE A 167 -31.43 25.40 -13.31
N ILE A 168 -32.23 24.48 -12.75
CA ILE A 168 -31.75 23.18 -12.29
C ILE A 168 -31.40 22.27 -13.47
N GLN A 169 -32.23 22.29 -14.53
CA GLN A 169 -31.96 21.53 -15.76
C GLN A 169 -30.67 21.99 -16.45
N HIS A 170 -30.41 23.30 -16.50
CA HIS A 170 -29.20 23.87 -17.08
C HIS A 170 -27.95 23.63 -16.22
N LYS A 171 -28.05 23.72 -14.89
CA LYS A 171 -26.93 23.47 -13.98
C LYS A 171 -26.52 22.01 -13.88
N ASN A 172 -27.45 21.10 -14.12
CA ASN A 172 -27.16 19.68 -13.95
C ASN A 172 -26.28 19.18 -15.10
N THR A 173 -24.98 19.02 -14.80
CA THR A 173 -23.97 18.57 -15.77
C THR A 173 -23.80 17.06 -15.81
N SER A 174 -24.42 16.33 -14.88
CA SER A 174 -24.35 14.86 -14.79
C SER A 174 -25.67 14.28 -14.27
N TYR A 175 -26.14 13.21 -14.91
CA TYR A 175 -27.34 12.47 -14.49
C TYR A 175 -26.97 11.12 -13.85
N ASP A 176 -25.92 11.08 -13.04
CA ASP A 176 -25.57 9.89 -12.25
C ASP A 176 -26.46 9.77 -10.99
N PHE A 177 -27.45 8.88 -11.06
CA PHE A 177 -28.35 8.56 -9.94
C PHE A 177 -28.06 7.19 -9.31
N THR A 178 -26.91 6.58 -9.59
CA THR A 178 -26.58 5.19 -9.19
C THR A 178 -26.75 4.93 -7.69
N HIS A 179 -26.41 5.90 -6.82
CA HIS A 179 -26.57 5.77 -5.36
C HIS A 179 -28.03 5.67 -4.89
N VAL A 180 -28.96 6.32 -5.60
CA VAL A 180 -30.38 6.36 -5.27
C VAL A 180 -31.14 5.19 -5.91
N LEU A 181 -30.65 4.62 -7.01
CA LEU A 181 -31.36 3.54 -7.71
C LEU A 181 -31.75 2.39 -6.77
N LYS A 182 -30.90 2.05 -5.80
CA LYS A 182 -31.17 1.00 -4.80
C LYS A 182 -32.38 1.29 -3.90
N THR A 183 -32.68 2.56 -3.62
CA THR A 183 -33.79 2.95 -2.73
C THR A 183 -35.12 3.09 -3.48
N LEU A 184 -35.10 3.13 -4.82
CA LEU A 184 -36.30 3.29 -5.64
C LEU A 184 -36.91 1.96 -6.07
N ASN A 185 -38.23 1.89 -6.10
CA ASN A 185 -38.97 0.78 -6.71
C ASN A 185 -38.98 0.87 -8.26
N GLU A 186 -39.46 -0.17 -8.93
CA GLU A 186 -39.40 -0.27 -10.40
C GLU A 186 -40.20 0.83 -11.14
N ALA A 187 -41.37 1.21 -10.61
CA ALA A 187 -42.18 2.29 -11.20
C ALA A 187 -41.49 3.65 -11.07
N GLN A 188 -40.90 3.94 -9.90
CA GLN A 188 -40.11 5.14 -9.65
C GLN A 188 -38.86 5.19 -10.54
N ARG A 189 -38.13 4.08 -10.66
CA ARG A 189 -36.97 3.96 -11.57
C ARG A 189 -37.36 4.23 -13.02
N SER A 190 -38.50 3.69 -13.46
CA SER A 190 -38.99 3.89 -14.82
C SER A 190 -39.35 5.35 -15.09
N LYS A 191 -40.01 6.04 -14.14
CA LYS A 191 -40.29 7.48 -14.26
C LYS A 191 -39.01 8.32 -14.37
N LEU A 192 -38.03 8.05 -13.48
CA LEU A 192 -36.75 8.75 -13.48
C LEU A 192 -35.98 8.51 -14.80
N PHE A 193 -35.94 7.26 -15.26
CA PHE A 193 -35.32 6.90 -16.53
C PHE A 193 -35.93 7.66 -17.71
N THR A 194 -37.27 7.65 -17.84
CA THR A 194 -37.97 8.33 -18.94
C THR A 194 -37.68 9.83 -18.96
N TYR A 195 -37.66 10.48 -17.79
CA TYR A 195 -37.31 11.89 -17.68
C TYR A 195 -35.87 12.17 -18.14
N ILE A 196 -34.90 11.42 -17.62
CA ILE A 196 -33.48 11.62 -17.95
C ILE A 196 -33.25 11.35 -19.44
N LEU A 197 -33.78 10.24 -19.97
CA LEU A 197 -33.66 9.90 -21.38
C LEU A 197 -34.25 11.00 -22.27
N GLY A 198 -35.46 11.49 -21.97
CA GLY A 198 -36.07 12.57 -22.74
C GLY A 198 -35.25 13.87 -22.71
N THR A 199 -34.64 14.17 -21.56
CA THR A 199 -33.80 15.37 -21.38
C THR A 199 -32.46 15.28 -22.11
N VAL A 200 -31.83 14.10 -22.15
CA VAL A 200 -30.58 13.90 -22.89
C VAL A 200 -30.89 13.86 -24.39
N CYS A 201 -31.93 13.15 -24.81
CA CYS A 201 -32.34 13.07 -26.22
C CYS A 201 -32.71 14.43 -26.82
N SER A 202 -33.29 15.36 -26.04
CA SER A 202 -33.60 16.71 -26.53
C SER A 202 -32.36 17.58 -26.78
N LYS A 203 -31.20 17.21 -26.22
CA LYS A 203 -29.92 17.89 -26.46
C LYS A 203 -29.17 17.34 -27.68
N ILE A 204 -29.56 16.16 -28.18
CA ILE A 204 -28.98 15.59 -29.38
C ILE A 204 -29.41 16.47 -30.57
N LYS A 205 -28.43 17.10 -31.23
CA LYS A 205 -28.71 17.93 -32.42
C LYS A 205 -29.27 17.04 -33.54
N THR A 206 -30.52 17.28 -33.92
CA THR A 206 -31.20 16.51 -34.98
C THR A 206 -30.89 17.05 -36.38
N ASP A 207 -30.65 18.36 -36.51
CA ASP A 207 -30.35 19.05 -37.77
C ASP A 207 -29.17 20.03 -37.59
N ASN A 208 -28.34 20.21 -38.63
CA ASN A 208 -27.20 21.17 -38.71
C ASN A 208 -25.92 20.85 -37.88
N ILE A 209 -25.29 19.68 -38.08
CA ILE A 209 -23.89 19.50 -37.67
C ILE A 209 -22.97 20.13 -38.72
N VAL A 210 -22.55 21.39 -38.50
CA VAL A 210 -21.79 22.19 -39.48
C VAL A 210 -20.28 22.11 -39.25
N ASN A 211 -19.85 21.96 -37.99
CA ASN A 211 -18.43 21.92 -37.60
C ASN A 211 -18.13 20.74 -36.63
N GLU A 212 -16.84 20.50 -36.40
CA GLU A 212 -16.36 19.38 -35.58
C GLU A 212 -16.65 19.55 -34.07
N ALA A 213 -16.90 20.77 -33.58
CA ALA A 213 -17.32 21.02 -32.20
C ALA A 213 -18.78 20.58 -31.99
N ASP A 214 -19.68 20.93 -32.92
CA ASP A 214 -21.08 20.47 -32.90
C ASP A 214 -21.17 18.93 -32.97
N PHE A 215 -20.26 18.33 -33.74
CA PHE A 215 -20.13 16.88 -33.83
C PHE A 215 -19.73 16.26 -32.49
N ASN A 216 -18.72 16.81 -31.83
CA ASN A 216 -18.24 16.33 -30.52
C ASN A 216 -19.30 16.47 -29.42
N GLU A 217 -20.06 17.57 -29.40
CA GLU A 217 -21.18 17.73 -28.47
C GLU A 217 -22.24 16.63 -28.69
N THR A 218 -22.64 16.42 -29.95
CA THR A 218 -23.63 15.38 -30.30
C THR A 218 -23.12 13.98 -29.95
N LEU A 219 -21.82 13.72 -30.18
CA LEU A 219 -21.16 12.47 -29.82
C LEU A 219 -21.24 12.20 -28.31
N HIS A 220 -20.95 13.21 -27.48
CA HIS A 220 -21.02 13.09 -26.03
C HIS A 220 -22.45 12.85 -25.53
N GLU A 221 -23.46 13.51 -26.11
CA GLU A 221 -24.85 13.26 -25.72
C GLU A 221 -25.29 11.82 -26.04
N ILE A 222 -24.86 11.25 -27.18
CA ILE A 222 -25.12 9.83 -27.51
C ILE A 222 -24.37 8.90 -26.56
N GLU A 223 -23.11 9.20 -26.22
CA GLU A 223 -22.37 8.45 -25.20
C GLU A 223 -23.11 8.42 -23.86
N TYR A 224 -23.65 9.57 -23.42
CA TYR A 224 -24.49 9.65 -22.23
C TYR A 224 -25.75 8.79 -22.32
N VAL A 225 -26.43 8.77 -23.47
CA VAL A 225 -27.58 7.86 -23.67
C VAL A 225 -27.15 6.40 -23.50
N LEU A 226 -26.02 5.99 -24.09
CA LEU A 226 -25.52 4.62 -23.97
C LEU A 226 -25.15 4.25 -22.52
N ILE A 227 -24.55 5.17 -21.78
CA ILE A 227 -24.25 4.99 -20.34
C ILE A 227 -25.56 4.87 -19.54
N LEU A 228 -26.54 5.73 -19.79
CA LEU A 228 -27.84 5.70 -19.14
C LEU A 228 -28.56 4.36 -19.37
N LEU A 229 -28.56 3.88 -20.62
CA LEU A 229 -29.15 2.57 -20.96
C LEU A 229 -28.45 1.44 -20.19
N LYS A 230 -27.13 1.52 -20.03
CA LYS A 230 -26.36 0.54 -19.26
C LYS A 230 -26.70 0.59 -17.76
N ASP A 231 -26.73 1.77 -17.16
CA ASP A 231 -26.98 1.96 -15.72
C ASP A 231 -28.39 1.51 -15.31
N PHE A 232 -29.36 1.67 -16.21
CA PHE A 232 -30.75 1.23 -16.01
C PHE A 232 -31.04 -0.18 -16.58
N ASN A 233 -30.00 -0.93 -16.98
CA ASN A 233 -30.10 -2.29 -17.53
C ASN A 233 -31.08 -2.43 -18.72
N LYS A 234 -31.09 -1.43 -19.61
CA LYS A 234 -31.89 -1.43 -20.85
C LYS A 234 -31.12 -2.06 -22.01
N LYS A 235 -31.84 -2.65 -22.97
CA LYS A 235 -31.25 -3.23 -24.18
C LYS A 235 -31.18 -2.15 -25.27
N LEU A 236 -30.04 -2.02 -25.94
CA LEU A 236 -29.88 -1.04 -27.03
C LEU A 236 -30.85 -1.28 -28.21
N ASN A 237 -31.22 -2.55 -28.47
CA ASN A 237 -32.18 -2.90 -29.52
C ASN A 237 -33.56 -2.26 -29.36
N ASP A 238 -33.94 -1.91 -28.13
CA ASP A 238 -35.24 -1.31 -27.85
C ASP A 238 -35.24 0.20 -28.19
N TYR A 239 -34.09 0.75 -28.61
CA TYR A 239 -33.87 2.17 -28.92
C TYR A 239 -33.19 2.36 -30.29
N PRO A 240 -33.86 1.99 -31.41
CA PRO A 240 -33.28 2.02 -32.76
C PRO A 240 -32.80 3.42 -33.19
N LEU A 241 -33.48 4.48 -32.72
CA LEU A 241 -33.09 5.88 -32.99
C LEU A 241 -31.65 6.20 -32.59
N VAL A 242 -31.13 5.56 -31.53
CA VAL A 242 -29.74 5.74 -31.09
C VAL A 242 -28.79 5.16 -32.13
N ILE A 243 -29.08 3.97 -32.66
CA ILE A 243 -28.28 3.31 -33.69
C ILE A 243 -28.32 4.10 -35.00
N GLU A 244 -29.51 4.55 -35.41
CA GLU A 244 -29.69 5.40 -36.59
C GLU A 244 -28.87 6.68 -36.50
N LYS A 245 -28.83 7.32 -35.31
CA LYS A 245 -28.02 8.52 -35.11
C LYS A 245 -26.52 8.23 -35.16
N ILE A 246 -26.07 7.08 -34.65
CA ILE A 246 -24.68 6.64 -34.79
C ILE A 246 -24.31 6.47 -36.27
N HIS A 247 -25.19 5.86 -37.08
CA HIS A 247 -24.96 5.72 -38.52
C HIS A 247 -24.89 7.08 -39.24
N GLU A 248 -25.75 8.02 -38.85
CA GLU A 248 -25.71 9.39 -39.38
C GLU A 248 -24.38 10.07 -39.05
N LEU A 249 -23.90 9.96 -37.81
CA LEU A 249 -22.60 10.53 -37.40
C LEU A 249 -21.43 9.92 -38.17
N ILE A 250 -21.43 8.60 -38.40
CA ILE A 250 -20.39 7.95 -39.22
C ILE A 250 -20.37 8.57 -40.62
N LYS A 251 -21.54 8.69 -41.25
CA LYS A 251 -21.68 9.26 -42.60
C LYS A 251 -21.18 10.71 -42.65
N ILE A 252 -21.59 11.56 -41.70
CA ILE A 252 -21.14 12.96 -41.62
C ILE A 252 -19.62 13.03 -41.46
N LYS A 253 -19.04 12.22 -40.57
CA LYS A 253 -17.60 12.17 -40.35
C LYS A 253 -16.85 11.81 -41.64
N GLU A 254 -17.33 10.82 -42.37
CA GLU A 254 -16.73 10.36 -43.62
C GLU A 254 -16.86 11.41 -44.76
N GLU A 255 -18.03 12.05 -44.91
CA GLU A 255 -18.25 13.11 -45.91
C GLU A 255 -17.40 14.36 -45.65
N LYS A 256 -17.21 14.72 -44.37
CA LYS A 256 -16.43 15.89 -43.96
C LYS A 256 -14.95 15.60 -43.72
N MET A 257 -14.52 14.34 -43.81
CA MET A 257 -13.14 13.89 -43.56
C MET A 257 -12.61 14.28 -42.17
N TRP A 258 -13.48 14.23 -41.15
CA TRP A 258 -13.10 14.57 -39.77
C TRP A 258 -12.32 13.45 -39.08
N THR A 259 -11.45 13.84 -38.15
CA THR A 259 -10.54 12.91 -37.45
C THR A 259 -11.00 12.51 -36.06
N THR A 260 -12.11 13.08 -35.58
CA THR A 260 -12.72 12.78 -34.27
C THR A 260 -12.83 11.28 -33.99
N ASP A 261 -12.38 10.86 -32.80
CA ASP A 261 -12.54 9.49 -32.33
C ASP A 261 -13.99 9.22 -31.91
N MET A 262 -14.57 8.13 -32.42
CA MET A 262 -15.93 7.68 -32.08
C MET A 262 -15.93 6.41 -31.24
N SER A 263 -14.76 5.99 -30.74
CA SER A 263 -14.60 4.71 -30.04
C SER A 263 -15.40 4.63 -28.73
N CYS A 264 -15.74 5.78 -28.12
CA CYS A 264 -16.57 5.87 -26.94
C CYS A 264 -17.94 5.20 -27.15
N LEU A 265 -18.52 5.29 -28.35
CA LEU A 265 -19.83 4.70 -28.67
C LEU A 265 -19.78 3.17 -28.76
N TYR A 266 -18.70 2.61 -29.30
CA TYR A 266 -18.57 1.17 -29.53
C TYR A 266 -18.15 0.40 -28.27
N ASN A 267 -17.52 1.09 -27.30
CA ASN A 267 -16.87 0.46 -26.15
C ASN A 267 -17.68 0.51 -24.85
N VAL A 268 -18.86 1.14 -24.82
CA VAL A 268 -19.71 1.26 -23.61
C VAL A 268 -20.12 -0.10 -23.03
N ASN A 269 -20.54 -1.03 -23.90
CA ASN A 269 -20.99 -2.37 -23.50
C ASN A 269 -20.64 -3.44 -24.56
N LYS A 270 -19.92 -4.47 -24.14
CA LYS A 270 -19.46 -5.57 -25.03
C LYS A 270 -20.60 -6.28 -25.73
N SER A 271 -21.77 -6.44 -25.11
CA SER A 271 -22.90 -7.16 -25.72
C SER A 271 -23.50 -6.43 -26.93
N TRP A 272 -23.36 -5.11 -27.00
CA TRP A 272 -23.93 -4.29 -28.07
C TRP A 272 -23.07 -4.25 -29.34
N ARG A 273 -21.79 -4.65 -29.25
CA ARG A 273 -20.85 -4.68 -30.38
C ARG A 273 -21.32 -5.53 -31.57
N LYS A 274 -22.16 -6.53 -31.33
CA LYS A 274 -22.75 -7.36 -32.39
C LYS A 274 -23.72 -6.56 -33.28
N LEU A 275 -24.36 -5.53 -32.73
CA LEU A 275 -25.36 -4.71 -33.42
C LEU A 275 -24.72 -3.69 -34.35
N MET A 276 -23.48 -3.28 -34.06
CA MET A 276 -22.71 -2.29 -34.81
C MET A 276 -21.47 -2.94 -35.45
N PHE A 277 -21.60 -4.19 -35.91
CA PHE A 277 -20.46 -4.97 -36.39
C PHE A 277 -19.92 -4.44 -37.73
N GLU A 278 -20.81 -4.11 -38.67
CA GLU A 278 -20.43 -3.60 -40.00
C GLU A 278 -19.73 -2.23 -39.86
N GLU A 279 -20.14 -1.43 -38.87
CA GLU A 279 -19.63 -0.10 -38.56
C GLU A 279 -18.35 -0.13 -37.70
N SER A 280 -17.92 -1.31 -37.24
CA SER A 280 -16.89 -1.45 -36.20
C SER A 280 -15.56 -0.80 -36.54
N LEU A 281 -15.14 -0.82 -37.82
CA LEU A 281 -13.90 -0.18 -38.28
C LEU A 281 -14.02 1.34 -38.39
N SER A 282 -15.21 1.87 -38.70
CA SER A 282 -15.47 3.32 -38.74
C SER A 282 -15.62 3.91 -37.33
N LEU A 283 -16.14 3.13 -36.37
CA LEU A 283 -16.31 3.55 -34.98
C LEU A 283 -15.03 3.38 -34.15
N SER A 284 -14.26 2.32 -34.35
CA SER A 284 -13.06 2.04 -33.56
C SER A 284 -11.99 1.35 -34.40
N LEU A 285 -11.15 2.13 -35.08
CA LEU A 285 -10.06 1.62 -35.90
C LEU A 285 -8.88 1.15 -35.03
N CYS A 286 -8.81 -0.15 -34.75
CA CYS A 286 -7.74 -0.74 -33.95
C CYS A 286 -7.46 -2.20 -34.36
N GLU A 287 -6.41 -2.80 -33.77
CA GLU A 287 -6.07 -4.20 -34.05
C GLU A 287 -7.22 -5.17 -33.71
N GLU A 288 -7.98 -4.89 -32.65
CA GLU A 288 -9.05 -5.79 -32.18
C GLU A 288 -10.27 -5.82 -33.11
N THR A 289 -10.66 -4.68 -33.66
CA THR A 289 -11.74 -4.63 -34.66
C THR A 289 -11.29 -5.29 -35.97
N CYS A 290 -10.02 -5.14 -36.34
CA CYS A 290 -9.44 -5.89 -37.47
C CYS A 290 -9.46 -7.41 -37.25
N LEU A 291 -9.10 -7.88 -36.04
CA LEU A 291 -9.17 -9.31 -35.70
C LEU A 291 -10.61 -9.83 -35.70
N ASN A 292 -11.56 -9.02 -35.24
CA ASN A 292 -12.98 -9.37 -35.26
C ASN A 292 -13.50 -9.46 -36.70
N ALA A 293 -13.10 -8.52 -37.57
CA ALA A 293 -13.37 -8.57 -39.01
C ALA A 293 -12.79 -9.86 -39.64
N LEU A 294 -11.52 -10.19 -39.39
CA LEU A 294 -10.92 -11.44 -39.89
C LEU A 294 -11.64 -12.71 -39.41
N LYS A 295 -12.24 -12.67 -38.22
CA LYS A 295 -12.96 -13.83 -37.68
C LYS A 295 -14.33 -14.03 -38.33
N HIS A 296 -15.04 -12.95 -38.63
CA HIS A 296 -16.45 -13.02 -39.01
C HIS A 296 -16.74 -12.62 -40.46
N LYS A 297 -16.03 -11.61 -41.00
CA LYS A 297 -16.20 -11.11 -42.37
C LYS A 297 -14.91 -10.41 -42.85
N PRO A 298 -13.89 -11.16 -43.31
CA PRO A 298 -12.59 -10.59 -43.71
C PRO A 298 -12.67 -9.51 -44.80
N GLN A 299 -13.69 -9.57 -45.65
CA GLN A 299 -13.93 -8.60 -46.73
C GLN A 299 -14.13 -7.18 -46.19
N LEU A 300 -14.56 -7.04 -44.93
CA LEU A 300 -14.72 -5.73 -44.29
C LEU A 300 -13.41 -4.93 -44.28
N LEU A 301 -12.25 -5.60 -44.17
CA LEU A 301 -10.94 -4.94 -44.26
C LEU A 301 -10.66 -4.35 -45.65
N MET A 302 -11.22 -4.94 -46.71
CA MET A 302 -11.07 -4.43 -48.08
C MET A 302 -12.07 -3.30 -48.36
N CYS A 303 -13.28 -3.37 -47.78
CA CYS A 303 -14.27 -2.31 -47.92
C CYS A 303 -13.81 -0.99 -47.25
N HIS A 304 -12.96 -1.09 -46.23
CA HIS A 304 -12.39 0.06 -45.49
C HIS A 304 -10.91 0.31 -45.82
N ASP A 305 -10.48 0.09 -47.07
CA ASP A 305 -9.06 0.13 -47.47
C ASP A 305 -8.36 1.45 -47.13
N LYS A 306 -9.07 2.59 -47.21
CA LYS A 306 -8.53 3.91 -46.82
C LYS A 306 -8.21 3.99 -45.33
N GLN A 307 -9.15 3.58 -44.46
CA GLN A 307 -8.93 3.55 -43.02
C GLN A 307 -7.81 2.54 -42.67
N ILE A 308 -7.80 1.38 -43.32
CA ILE A 308 -6.77 0.37 -43.12
C ILE A 308 -5.40 0.87 -43.57
N TYR A 309 -5.28 1.61 -44.67
CA TYR A 309 -4.02 2.20 -45.11
C TYR A 309 -3.41 3.13 -44.05
N MET A 310 -4.23 3.98 -43.44
CA MET A 310 -3.80 4.83 -42.31
C MET A 310 -3.30 3.99 -41.14
N LEU A 311 -3.96 2.87 -40.85
CA LEU A 311 -3.57 1.96 -39.79
C LEU A 311 -2.24 1.23 -40.09
N LEU A 312 -2.04 0.78 -41.34
CA LEU A 312 -0.84 0.07 -41.77
C LEU A 312 0.42 0.93 -41.71
N THR A 313 0.27 2.24 -41.94
CA THR A 313 1.39 3.21 -41.97
C THR A 313 1.60 3.94 -40.65
N ASN A 314 0.83 3.63 -39.60
CA ASN A 314 0.93 4.31 -38.32
C ASN A 314 1.96 3.66 -37.37
N ASN A 315 3.08 4.34 -37.12
CA ASN A 315 4.15 3.85 -36.22
C ASN A 315 3.73 3.66 -34.75
N ALA A 316 2.63 4.27 -34.32
CA ALA A 316 2.10 4.17 -32.96
C ALA A 316 1.24 2.91 -32.75
N VAL A 317 0.79 2.25 -33.82
CA VAL A 317 -0.08 1.08 -33.76
C VAL A 317 0.70 -0.18 -34.11
N SER A 318 0.47 -1.27 -33.36
CA SER A 318 0.99 -2.59 -33.70
C SER A 318 -0.14 -3.46 -34.26
N LEU A 319 0.10 -4.07 -35.42
CA LEU A 319 -0.82 -5.01 -36.08
C LEU A 319 -0.30 -6.46 -36.04
N ARG A 320 0.58 -6.77 -35.10
CA ARG A 320 1.33 -8.02 -35.07
C ARG A 320 0.43 -9.26 -35.14
N ARG A 321 -0.67 -9.30 -34.39
CA ARG A 321 -1.60 -10.44 -34.34
C ARG A 321 -2.39 -10.55 -35.63
N VAL A 322 -2.86 -9.43 -36.17
CA VAL A 322 -3.56 -9.38 -37.46
C VAL A 322 -2.64 -9.89 -38.57
N LEU A 323 -1.44 -9.33 -38.70
CA LEU A 323 -0.46 -9.68 -39.73
C LEU A 323 -0.04 -11.15 -39.63
N THR A 324 0.15 -11.68 -38.41
CA THR A 324 0.46 -13.10 -38.21
C THR A 324 -0.66 -14.00 -38.72
N LYS A 325 -1.93 -13.65 -38.44
CA LYS A 325 -3.07 -14.40 -38.96
C LYS A 325 -3.19 -14.29 -40.48
N LEU A 326 -2.99 -13.10 -41.04
CA LEU A 326 -2.98 -12.89 -42.49
C LEU A 326 -1.97 -13.78 -43.18
N ARG A 327 -0.73 -13.83 -42.69
CA ARG A 327 0.30 -14.69 -43.27
C ARG A 327 -0.08 -16.16 -43.27
N VAL A 328 -0.74 -16.65 -42.20
CA VAL A 328 -1.04 -18.07 -42.04
C VAL A 328 -2.30 -18.49 -42.81
N TYR A 329 -3.37 -17.70 -42.69
CA TYR A 329 -4.70 -18.09 -43.20
C TYR A 329 -5.06 -17.44 -44.54
N TRP A 330 -4.43 -16.32 -44.89
CA TRP A 330 -4.66 -15.59 -46.15
C TRP A 330 -3.35 -15.22 -46.89
N PRO A 331 -2.39 -16.15 -47.06
CA PRO A 331 -1.08 -15.86 -47.64
C PRO A 331 -1.14 -15.31 -49.06
N ASP A 332 -2.04 -15.86 -49.90
CA ASP A 332 -2.11 -15.53 -51.33
C ASP A 332 -2.99 -14.32 -51.67
N SER A 333 -3.83 -13.87 -50.73
CA SER A 333 -4.79 -12.77 -50.91
C SER A 333 -4.42 -11.54 -50.08
N LEU A 334 -4.98 -11.40 -48.88
CA LEU A 334 -4.81 -10.22 -48.02
C LEU A 334 -3.35 -10.00 -47.61
N ALA A 335 -2.60 -11.05 -47.26
CA ALA A 335 -1.19 -10.92 -46.89
C ALA A 335 -0.33 -10.45 -48.07
N ARG A 336 -0.55 -11.01 -49.26
CA ARG A 336 0.13 -10.58 -50.50
C ARG A 336 -0.22 -9.14 -50.85
N HIS A 337 -1.49 -8.76 -50.72
CA HIS A 337 -1.95 -7.39 -50.98
C HIS A 337 -1.29 -6.39 -50.01
N TRP A 338 -1.31 -6.66 -48.71
CA TRP A 338 -0.69 -5.80 -47.71
C TRP A 338 0.83 -5.76 -47.83
N THR A 339 1.48 -6.86 -48.21
CA THR A 339 2.93 -6.86 -48.51
C THR A 339 3.27 -5.90 -49.65
N LYS A 340 2.44 -5.84 -50.71
CA LYS A 340 2.63 -4.88 -51.81
C LYS A 340 2.45 -3.43 -51.33
N ILE A 341 1.44 -3.17 -50.50
CA ILE A 341 1.19 -1.84 -49.91
C ILE A 341 2.41 -1.40 -49.08
N TYR A 342 2.95 -2.30 -48.26
CA TYR A 342 4.15 -2.02 -47.47
C TYR A 342 5.37 -1.74 -48.36
N MET A 343 5.61 -2.55 -49.40
CA MET A 343 6.72 -2.31 -50.33
C MET A 343 6.61 -0.96 -51.04
N GLN A 344 5.41 -0.58 -51.48
CA GLN A 344 5.17 0.74 -52.10
C GLN A 344 5.40 1.89 -51.12
N SER A 345 5.10 1.67 -49.83
CA SER A 345 5.25 2.69 -48.78
C SER A 345 6.69 2.92 -48.34
N LEU A 346 7.65 2.06 -48.72
CA LEU A 346 9.08 2.28 -48.46
C LEU A 346 9.63 3.54 -49.15
N ASN A 347 9.05 3.92 -50.29
CA ASN A 347 9.45 5.10 -51.06
C ASN A 347 9.04 6.43 -50.39
N LYS A 348 8.29 6.39 -49.28
CA LYS A 348 7.90 7.57 -48.52
C LYS A 348 9.04 8.01 -47.59
N PRO A 349 9.15 9.31 -47.24
CA PRO A 349 10.21 9.80 -46.37
C PRO A 349 10.04 9.40 -44.89
N THR A 350 8.85 8.96 -44.48
CA THR A 350 8.49 8.63 -43.09
C THR A 350 7.82 7.24 -42.98
N ASP A 351 7.61 6.79 -41.75
CA ASP A 351 6.80 5.59 -41.42
C ASP A 351 7.41 4.22 -41.74
N HIS A 352 8.73 4.19 -41.95
CA HIS A 352 9.47 2.96 -42.19
C HIS A 352 9.41 1.95 -41.04
N LYS A 353 9.10 2.36 -39.80
CA LYS A 353 8.99 1.42 -38.67
C LYS A 353 7.83 0.44 -38.87
N ALA A 354 6.61 0.94 -39.01
CA ALA A 354 5.43 0.11 -39.22
C ALA A 354 5.55 -0.73 -40.51
N VAL A 355 6.14 -0.13 -41.56
CA VAL A 355 6.37 -0.78 -42.84
C VAL A 355 7.34 -1.96 -42.71
N ILE A 356 8.53 -1.77 -42.12
CA ILE A 356 9.54 -2.83 -41.97
C ILE A 356 9.05 -3.94 -41.05
N GLU A 357 8.40 -3.61 -39.93
CA GLU A 357 7.76 -4.63 -39.08
C GLU A 357 6.71 -5.44 -39.84
N GLY A 358 5.86 -4.77 -40.62
CA GLY A 358 4.87 -5.40 -41.48
C GLY A 358 5.46 -6.37 -42.49
N LEU A 359 6.49 -5.94 -43.21
CA LEU A 359 7.21 -6.77 -44.18
C LEU A 359 7.84 -8.00 -43.51
N PHE A 360 8.54 -7.81 -42.39
CA PHE A 360 9.22 -8.92 -41.70
C PHE A 360 8.25 -9.92 -41.10
N ILE A 361 7.04 -9.50 -40.70
CA ILE A 361 6.01 -10.43 -40.26
C ILE A 361 5.45 -11.22 -41.45
N LEU A 362 5.14 -10.56 -42.57
CA LEU A 362 4.43 -11.18 -43.70
C LEU A 362 5.34 -12.02 -44.62
N MET A 363 6.61 -11.64 -44.77
CA MET A 363 7.59 -12.33 -45.62
C MET A 363 8.12 -13.63 -45.01
N SER A 364 8.58 -14.54 -45.87
CA SER A 364 9.37 -15.71 -45.47
C SER A 364 10.80 -15.32 -45.06
N GLN A 365 11.48 -16.18 -44.29
CA GLN A 365 12.86 -15.94 -43.82
C GLN A 365 13.84 -15.66 -44.98
N ASN A 366 13.73 -16.41 -46.08
CA ASN A 366 14.58 -16.21 -47.27
C ASN A 366 14.33 -14.85 -47.93
N GLN A 367 13.07 -14.41 -48.00
CA GLN A 367 12.71 -13.09 -48.52
C GLN A 367 13.22 -11.98 -47.61
N VAL A 368 13.10 -12.14 -46.28
CA VAL A 368 13.65 -11.19 -45.31
C VAL A 368 15.17 -11.10 -45.44
N ASN A 369 15.88 -12.22 -45.51
CA ASN A 369 17.34 -12.24 -45.67
C ASN A 369 17.78 -11.55 -46.95
N LYS A 370 17.11 -11.85 -48.08
CA LYS A 370 17.40 -11.21 -49.36
C LYS A 370 17.15 -9.70 -49.28
N PHE A 371 15.97 -9.30 -48.81
CA PHE A 371 15.63 -7.88 -48.64
C PHE A 371 16.61 -7.17 -47.72
N ALA A 372 16.96 -7.74 -46.57
CA ALA A 372 17.94 -7.13 -45.66
C ALA A 372 19.33 -7.02 -46.30
N SER A 373 19.78 -8.04 -47.04
CA SER A 373 21.09 -8.02 -47.68
C SER A 373 21.26 -6.88 -48.69
N GLU A 374 20.18 -6.47 -49.35
CA GLU A 374 20.16 -5.36 -50.32
C GLU A 374 20.43 -3.99 -49.65
N TYR A 375 20.18 -3.85 -48.35
CA TYR A 375 20.35 -2.61 -47.59
C TYR A 375 21.50 -2.69 -46.57
N VAL A 376 22.46 -3.59 -46.74
CA VAL A 376 23.65 -3.60 -45.85
C VAL A 376 24.52 -2.38 -46.19
N PRO A 377 24.95 -1.58 -45.20
CA PRO A 377 25.77 -0.40 -45.47
C PRO A 377 27.14 -0.80 -46.02
N GLU A 378 27.61 -0.13 -47.07
CA GLU A 378 29.02 -0.22 -47.49
C GLU A 378 29.95 0.52 -46.51
N ASN A 379 29.46 1.64 -45.96
CA ASN A 379 30.11 2.42 -44.90
C ASN A 379 29.21 2.44 -43.65
N PHE A 380 29.78 2.05 -42.50
CA PHE A 380 29.05 1.92 -41.24
C PHE A 380 29.05 3.20 -40.40
N LYS A 381 29.77 4.24 -40.84
CA LYS A 381 29.74 5.58 -40.28
C LYS A 381 28.71 6.44 -41.02
N ILE A 382 27.74 6.98 -40.30
CA ILE A 382 26.65 7.77 -40.90
C ILE A 382 27.12 9.21 -41.07
N ASN A 383 27.25 9.66 -42.33
CA ASN A 383 27.48 11.06 -42.64
C ASN A 383 26.14 11.79 -42.85
N TRP A 384 25.67 12.47 -41.81
CA TRP A 384 24.37 13.14 -41.78
C TRP A 384 24.19 14.25 -42.82
N GLY A 385 25.27 14.76 -43.45
CA GLY A 385 25.19 15.81 -44.47
C GLY A 385 25.24 15.33 -45.93
N LEU A 386 25.60 14.07 -46.18
CA LEU A 386 25.82 13.54 -47.55
C LEU A 386 25.01 12.27 -47.87
N THR A 387 24.43 11.61 -46.87
CA THR A 387 23.74 10.32 -47.05
C THR A 387 22.24 10.53 -47.23
N ASP A 388 21.59 9.80 -48.14
CA ASP A 388 20.13 9.82 -48.27
C ASP A 388 19.45 9.44 -46.95
N HIS A 389 18.68 10.38 -46.39
CA HIS A 389 17.97 10.21 -45.13
C HIS A 389 16.94 9.08 -45.19
N THR A 390 16.36 8.81 -46.36
CA THR A 390 15.37 7.74 -46.57
C THR A 390 16.05 6.38 -46.44
N GLU A 391 17.15 6.18 -47.16
CA GLU A 391 17.92 4.95 -47.10
C GLU A 391 18.48 4.68 -45.70
N VAL A 392 19.01 5.70 -45.02
CA VAL A 392 19.49 5.60 -43.64
C VAL A 392 18.36 5.17 -42.70
N ASN A 393 17.15 5.72 -42.86
CA ASN A 393 16.00 5.36 -42.03
C ASN A 393 15.53 3.91 -42.27
N ILE A 394 15.55 3.44 -43.52
CA ILE A 394 15.26 2.04 -43.84
C ILE A 394 16.29 1.12 -43.17
N ARG A 395 17.59 1.40 -43.33
CA ARG A 395 18.68 0.61 -42.72
C ARG A 395 18.57 0.54 -41.20
N LYS A 396 18.26 1.65 -40.53
CA LYS A 396 18.04 1.71 -39.08
C LYS A 396 16.88 0.81 -38.65
N ASN A 397 15.75 0.87 -39.35
CA ASN A 397 14.58 0.07 -39.02
C ASN A 397 14.80 -1.42 -39.33
N ILE A 398 15.53 -1.77 -40.40
CA ILE A 398 15.95 -3.15 -40.66
C ILE A 398 16.78 -3.67 -39.48
N ALA A 399 17.89 -2.99 -39.16
CA ALA A 399 18.78 -3.34 -38.05
C ALA A 399 18.01 -3.56 -36.73
N LYS A 400 17.06 -2.68 -36.44
CA LYS A 400 16.24 -2.70 -35.23
C LYS A 400 15.21 -3.82 -35.17
N HIS A 401 14.63 -4.22 -36.30
CA HIS A 401 13.44 -5.06 -36.35
C HIS A 401 13.66 -6.47 -36.95
N LEU A 402 14.86 -6.84 -37.38
CA LEU A 402 15.16 -8.20 -37.91
C LEU A 402 14.64 -9.35 -37.04
N HIS A 403 14.67 -9.19 -35.71
CA HIS A 403 14.16 -10.18 -34.76
C HIS A 403 12.63 -10.41 -34.81
N VAL A 404 11.87 -9.55 -35.50
CA VAL A 404 10.42 -9.67 -35.69
C VAL A 404 10.09 -10.76 -36.72
N ALA A 405 11.01 -11.04 -37.65
CA ALA A 405 10.82 -12.04 -38.68
C ALA A 405 10.52 -13.43 -38.11
N ARG A 406 9.65 -14.19 -38.79
CA ARG A 406 9.30 -15.56 -38.41
C ARG A 406 9.28 -16.46 -39.65
N PRO A 407 10.08 -17.54 -39.75
CA PRO A 407 11.12 -17.97 -38.81
C PRO A 407 12.19 -16.90 -38.51
N VAL A 408 12.82 -16.98 -37.33
CA VAL A 408 13.80 -15.99 -36.86
C VAL A 408 15.04 -16.01 -37.76
N VAL A 409 15.59 -14.85 -38.14
CA VAL A 409 16.80 -14.78 -38.96
C VAL A 409 18.05 -15.28 -38.20
N PRO A 410 19.06 -15.84 -38.89
CA PRO A 410 20.34 -16.21 -38.26
C PRO A 410 21.02 -15.02 -37.57
N LEU A 411 21.82 -15.29 -36.52
CA LEU A 411 22.60 -14.24 -35.84
C LEU A 411 23.50 -13.46 -36.80
N ASP A 412 24.12 -14.15 -37.77
CA ASP A 412 25.00 -13.51 -38.75
C ASP A 412 24.28 -12.43 -39.57
N THR A 413 22.98 -12.58 -39.86
CA THR A 413 22.17 -11.54 -40.53
C THR A 413 22.09 -10.26 -39.71
N VAL A 414 22.00 -10.36 -38.38
CA VAL A 414 22.02 -9.19 -37.49
C VAL A 414 23.42 -8.60 -37.41
N LEU A 415 24.44 -9.46 -37.38
CA LEU A 415 25.84 -9.04 -37.31
C LEU A 415 26.29 -8.27 -38.56
N TRP A 416 25.60 -8.39 -39.70
CA TRP A 416 25.82 -7.53 -40.86
C TRP A 416 25.68 -6.04 -40.52
N TYR A 417 24.75 -5.70 -39.62
CA TYR A 417 24.46 -4.32 -39.20
C TYR A 417 25.13 -3.92 -37.89
N ALA A 418 25.71 -4.88 -37.14
CA ALA A 418 26.21 -4.66 -35.79
C ALA A 418 27.63 -4.05 -35.78
N LYS A 419 27.83 -2.96 -36.51
CA LYS A 419 29.11 -2.26 -36.66
C LYS A 419 28.92 -0.76 -36.51
N GLU A 420 29.93 -0.11 -35.93
CA GLU A 420 30.03 1.36 -35.77
C GLU A 420 28.70 2.05 -35.40
N ASP A 421 28.24 3.03 -36.17
CA ASP A 421 27.05 3.84 -35.85
C ASP A 421 25.75 3.04 -35.94
N TYR A 422 25.74 1.93 -36.69
CA TYR A 422 24.56 1.07 -36.83
C TYR A 422 24.37 0.10 -35.65
N LEU A 423 25.42 -0.16 -34.86
CA LEU A 423 25.36 -1.06 -33.72
C LEU A 423 24.26 -0.67 -32.72
N GLN A 424 24.10 0.63 -32.42
CA GLN A 424 23.07 1.12 -31.49
C GLN A 424 21.65 0.76 -31.94
N PHE A 425 21.39 0.68 -33.24
CA PHE A 425 20.10 0.28 -33.79
C PHE A 425 19.90 -1.23 -33.79
N THR A 426 20.98 -2.02 -33.88
CA THR A 426 20.90 -3.49 -33.82
C THR A 426 20.64 -4.06 -32.42
N VAL A 427 20.83 -3.28 -31.35
CA VAL A 427 20.71 -3.74 -29.96
C VAL A 427 19.42 -4.54 -29.69
N PRO A 428 18.22 -4.12 -30.13
CA PRO A 428 16.99 -4.89 -29.90
C PRO A 428 17.03 -6.25 -30.60
N SER A 429 17.51 -6.30 -31.85
CA SER A 429 17.63 -7.55 -32.61
C SER A 429 18.68 -8.48 -32.02
N LEU A 430 19.84 -7.97 -31.61
CA LEU A 430 20.90 -8.74 -30.95
C LEU A 430 20.38 -9.38 -29.66
N ASN A 431 19.76 -8.59 -28.77
CA ASN A 431 19.23 -9.12 -27.53
C ASN A 431 18.18 -10.22 -27.77
N ALA A 432 17.24 -9.97 -28.69
CA ALA A 432 16.17 -10.93 -28.99
C ALA A 432 16.71 -12.22 -29.61
N ILE A 433 17.67 -12.15 -30.53
CA ILE A 433 18.21 -13.34 -31.20
C ILE A 433 19.15 -14.11 -30.27
N LEU A 434 20.09 -13.44 -29.60
CA LEU A 434 21.02 -14.08 -28.67
C LEU A 434 20.29 -14.80 -27.52
N SER A 435 19.19 -14.23 -27.02
CA SER A 435 18.36 -14.88 -25.99
C SER A 435 17.69 -16.17 -26.48
N ASN A 436 17.44 -16.30 -27.78
CA ASN A 436 16.80 -17.46 -28.39
C ASN A 436 17.77 -18.52 -28.94
N LEU A 437 19.07 -18.24 -28.98
CA LEU A 437 20.07 -19.24 -29.39
C LEU A 437 20.09 -20.43 -28.43
N SER A 438 20.33 -21.61 -28.99
CA SER A 438 20.68 -22.79 -28.19
C SER A 438 22.04 -22.62 -27.53
N GLU A 439 22.33 -23.42 -26.49
CA GLU A 439 23.64 -23.43 -25.85
C GLU A 439 24.76 -23.80 -26.86
N PHE A 440 24.50 -24.78 -27.72
CA PHE A 440 25.42 -25.19 -28.79
C PHE A 440 25.76 -24.04 -29.75
N GLU A 441 24.75 -23.34 -30.26
CA GLU A 441 24.98 -22.17 -31.13
C GLU A 441 25.66 -21.03 -30.38
N SER A 442 25.32 -20.84 -29.10
CA SER A 442 25.95 -19.84 -28.25
C SER A 442 27.46 -20.10 -28.10
N ARG A 443 27.86 -21.37 -27.86
CA ARG A 443 29.27 -21.79 -27.81
C ARG A 443 29.99 -21.54 -29.13
N LYS A 444 29.34 -21.82 -30.27
CA LYS A 444 29.89 -21.58 -31.61
C LYS A 444 30.18 -20.10 -31.87
N HIS A 445 29.30 -19.20 -31.44
CA HIS A 445 29.44 -17.76 -31.69
C HIS A 445 30.21 -17.00 -30.60
N LEU A 446 30.45 -17.61 -29.43
CA LEU A 446 31.05 -16.92 -28.29
C LEU A 446 32.45 -16.34 -28.57
N PRO A 447 33.41 -17.07 -29.18
CA PRO A 447 34.74 -16.51 -29.46
C PRO A 447 34.66 -15.24 -30.33
N LYS A 448 33.86 -15.29 -31.40
CA LYS A 448 33.60 -14.16 -32.31
C LYS A 448 33.02 -12.95 -31.56
N LEU A 449 32.20 -13.17 -30.53
CA LEU A 449 31.63 -12.07 -29.73
C LEU A 449 32.64 -11.51 -28.71
N LEU A 450 33.40 -12.36 -28.02
CA LEU A 450 34.36 -11.92 -26.99
C LEU A 450 35.64 -11.28 -27.56
N GLU A 451 36.01 -11.62 -28.79
CA GLU A 451 37.14 -11.00 -29.50
C GLU A 451 36.72 -9.71 -30.24
N ALA A 452 35.42 -9.43 -30.34
CA ALA A 452 34.91 -8.23 -30.99
C ALA A 452 35.13 -6.97 -30.13
N PRO A 453 35.01 -5.74 -30.71
CA PRO A 453 35.10 -4.51 -29.95
C PRO A 453 34.21 -4.49 -28.71
N VAL A 454 34.59 -3.69 -27.71
CA VAL A 454 34.00 -3.65 -26.36
C VAL A 454 32.47 -3.71 -26.36
N SER A 455 31.81 -2.97 -27.25
CA SER A 455 30.34 -2.93 -27.34
C SER A 455 29.71 -4.28 -27.72
N LEU A 456 30.34 -5.05 -28.62
CA LEU A 456 29.90 -6.41 -28.98
C LEU A 456 30.35 -7.45 -27.96
N SER A 457 31.56 -7.31 -27.40
CA SER A 457 32.05 -8.15 -26.30
C SER A 457 31.09 -8.21 -25.11
N LYS A 458 30.41 -7.10 -24.80
CA LYS A 458 29.36 -7.06 -23.76
C LYS A 458 28.20 -8.03 -24.04
N PHE A 459 27.85 -8.25 -25.31
CA PHE A 459 26.84 -9.23 -25.70
C PHE A 459 27.37 -10.66 -25.59
N GLY A 460 28.66 -10.90 -25.83
CA GLY A 460 29.31 -12.18 -25.52
C GLY A 460 29.20 -12.53 -24.04
N LEU A 461 29.52 -11.58 -23.14
CA LEU A 461 29.37 -11.76 -21.70
C LEU A 461 27.91 -11.98 -21.27
N LEU A 462 26.95 -11.33 -21.94
CA LEU A 462 25.52 -11.58 -21.74
C LEU A 462 25.18 -13.04 -22.09
N VAL A 463 25.61 -13.54 -23.25
CA VAL A 463 25.37 -14.91 -23.69
C VAL A 463 25.93 -15.91 -22.67
N VAL A 464 27.16 -15.70 -22.18
CA VAL A 464 27.77 -16.53 -21.13
C VAL A 464 26.87 -16.60 -19.91
N SER A 465 26.41 -15.46 -19.40
CA SER A 465 25.56 -15.44 -18.20
C SER A 465 24.20 -16.11 -18.37
N LEU A 466 23.65 -16.11 -19.59
CA LEU A 466 22.31 -16.64 -19.88
C LEU A 466 22.32 -18.14 -20.21
N LYS A 467 23.41 -18.65 -20.77
CA LYS A 467 23.42 -19.96 -21.46
C LYS A 467 24.38 -20.98 -20.85
N PHE A 468 25.33 -20.57 -20.02
CA PHE A 468 26.40 -21.43 -19.53
C PHE A 468 26.19 -21.78 -18.05
N GLU A 469 26.80 -22.89 -17.64
CA GLU A 469 26.80 -23.34 -16.25
C GLU A 469 27.71 -22.46 -15.37
N THR A 470 27.46 -22.48 -14.06
CA THR A 470 28.11 -21.56 -13.12
C THR A 470 29.64 -21.69 -13.11
N ASP A 471 30.16 -22.90 -13.20
CA ASP A 471 31.59 -23.19 -13.18
C ASP A 471 32.29 -22.59 -14.42
N GLU A 472 31.62 -22.66 -15.57
CA GLU A 472 32.10 -22.08 -16.82
C GLU A 472 32.00 -20.55 -16.79
N ILE A 473 30.91 -20.00 -16.24
CA ILE A 473 30.77 -18.55 -16.03
C ILE A 473 31.96 -18.03 -15.22
N ILE A 474 32.27 -18.68 -14.09
CA ILE A 474 33.40 -18.28 -13.22
C ILE A 474 34.70 -18.32 -14.02
N LYS A 475 34.97 -19.41 -14.76
CA LYS A 475 36.19 -19.57 -15.56
C LYS A 475 36.31 -18.49 -16.64
N ILE A 476 35.25 -18.27 -17.43
CA ILE A 476 35.25 -17.32 -18.54
C ILE A 476 35.36 -15.90 -18.01
N PHE A 477 34.56 -15.52 -17.01
CA PHE A 477 34.60 -14.17 -16.43
C PHE A 477 35.94 -13.87 -15.77
N THR A 478 36.54 -14.83 -15.07
CA THR A 478 37.89 -14.67 -14.50
C THR A 478 38.93 -14.46 -15.61
N ASN A 479 38.87 -15.24 -16.69
CA ASN A 479 39.79 -15.07 -17.82
C ASN A 479 39.65 -13.70 -18.49
N VAL A 480 38.42 -13.25 -18.74
CA VAL A 480 38.17 -11.92 -19.31
C VAL A 480 38.61 -10.82 -18.35
N LEU A 481 38.36 -10.97 -17.04
CA LEU A 481 38.76 -10.01 -16.01
C LEU A 481 40.28 -9.85 -15.94
N ASN A 482 41.02 -10.95 -16.03
CA ASN A 482 42.49 -10.95 -15.98
C ASN A 482 43.13 -10.37 -17.25
N THR A 483 42.46 -10.47 -18.40
CA THR A 483 43.00 -10.03 -19.70
C THR A 483 42.57 -8.60 -20.07
N THR A 484 41.43 -8.11 -19.55
CA THR A 484 40.90 -6.79 -19.93
C THR A 484 41.32 -5.68 -18.98
N LYS A 485 41.79 -4.56 -19.55
CA LYS A 485 41.93 -3.28 -18.83
C LYS A 485 40.69 -2.40 -18.95
N ASN A 486 39.66 -2.82 -19.70
CA ASN A 486 38.52 -1.96 -20.00
C ASN A 486 37.50 -1.92 -18.84
N PRO A 487 37.25 -0.74 -18.21
CA PRO A 487 36.34 -0.64 -17.07
C PRO A 487 34.90 -1.05 -17.39
N SER A 488 34.44 -0.83 -18.64
CA SER A 488 33.07 -1.20 -19.03
C SER A 488 32.86 -2.72 -19.07
N LEU A 489 33.88 -3.50 -19.42
CA LEU A 489 33.79 -4.96 -19.40
C LEU A 489 33.81 -5.48 -17.96
N LYS A 490 34.69 -4.94 -17.11
CA LYS A 490 34.73 -5.25 -15.67
C LYS A 490 33.37 -4.97 -15.01
N PHE A 491 32.75 -3.84 -15.33
CA PHE A 491 31.41 -3.50 -14.83
C PHE A 491 30.32 -4.48 -15.29
N VAL A 492 30.36 -4.92 -16.55
CA VAL A 492 29.39 -5.92 -17.04
C VAL A 492 29.60 -7.26 -16.34
N ILE A 493 30.84 -7.70 -16.13
CA ILE A 493 31.15 -8.92 -15.36
C ILE A 493 30.59 -8.81 -13.94
N PHE A 494 30.84 -7.69 -13.25
CA PHE A 494 30.28 -7.41 -11.93
C PHE A 494 28.75 -7.54 -11.92
N GLN A 495 28.07 -6.83 -12.82
CA GLN A 495 26.61 -6.79 -12.88
C GLN A 495 26.02 -8.19 -13.15
N ARG A 496 26.63 -8.96 -14.07
CA ARG A 496 26.17 -10.32 -14.40
C ARG A 496 26.42 -11.30 -13.26
N THR A 497 27.58 -11.22 -12.61
CA THR A 497 27.91 -12.06 -11.45
C THR A 497 26.94 -11.79 -10.30
N TYR A 498 26.68 -10.52 -9.99
CA TYR A 498 25.72 -10.14 -8.95
C TYR A 498 24.29 -10.62 -9.27
N ASN A 499 23.82 -10.42 -10.51
CA ASN A 499 22.49 -10.90 -10.90
C ASN A 499 22.38 -12.43 -10.81
N LYS A 500 23.42 -13.16 -11.22
CA LYS A 500 23.45 -14.62 -11.12
C LYS A 500 23.37 -15.08 -9.66
N ILE A 501 24.12 -14.45 -8.76
CA ILE A 501 24.06 -14.71 -7.31
C ILE A 501 22.62 -14.55 -6.78
N ARG A 502 21.90 -13.50 -7.20
CA ARG A 502 20.52 -13.22 -6.76
C ARG A 502 19.50 -14.24 -7.29
N GLU A 503 19.74 -14.80 -8.46
CA GLU A 503 18.87 -15.81 -9.08
C GLU A 503 19.08 -17.22 -8.49
N MET A 504 20.26 -17.48 -7.93
CA MET A 504 20.64 -18.79 -7.43
C MET A 504 20.09 -19.08 -6.04
N LYS A 505 19.73 -20.34 -5.79
CA LYS A 505 19.48 -20.85 -4.44
C LYS A 505 20.81 -21.02 -3.69
N ASN A 506 20.72 -21.08 -2.37
CA ASN A 506 21.88 -21.28 -1.51
C ASN A 506 22.62 -22.58 -1.88
N SER A 507 23.84 -22.46 -2.39
CA SER A 507 24.67 -23.57 -2.87
C SER A 507 26.16 -23.21 -2.77
N PRO A 508 27.08 -24.18 -2.79
CA PRO A 508 28.52 -23.91 -2.78
C PRO A 508 28.97 -22.95 -3.89
N ALA A 509 28.35 -23.05 -5.08
CA ALA A 509 28.62 -22.19 -6.23
C ALA A 509 28.37 -20.70 -5.95
N VAL A 510 27.43 -20.36 -5.06
CA VAL A 510 27.18 -18.96 -4.63
C VAL A 510 28.40 -18.39 -3.91
N LYS A 511 29.09 -19.19 -3.10
CA LYS A 511 30.31 -18.75 -2.40
C LYS A 511 31.45 -18.48 -3.39
N GLU A 512 31.59 -19.31 -4.42
CA GLU A 512 32.60 -19.10 -5.47
C GLU A 512 32.30 -17.87 -6.34
N LEU A 513 31.03 -17.66 -6.71
CA LEU A 513 30.61 -16.41 -7.38
C LEU A 513 30.85 -15.18 -6.49
N TRP A 514 30.62 -15.29 -5.18
CA TRP A 514 30.93 -14.22 -4.23
C TRP A 514 32.43 -13.92 -4.14
N LYS A 515 33.31 -14.93 -4.22
CA LYS A 515 34.76 -14.72 -4.31
C LYS A 515 35.12 -13.94 -5.58
N LEU A 516 34.57 -14.34 -6.73
CA LEU A 516 34.77 -13.60 -7.99
C LEU A 516 34.29 -12.15 -7.87
N LEU A 517 33.09 -11.94 -7.30
CA LEU A 517 32.54 -10.60 -7.08
C LEU A 517 33.42 -9.79 -6.13
N SER A 518 33.93 -10.42 -5.07
CA SER A 518 34.80 -9.79 -4.07
C SER A 518 36.12 -9.33 -4.67
N LEU A 519 36.74 -10.14 -5.53
CA LEU A 519 37.95 -9.77 -6.27
C LEU A 519 37.72 -8.54 -7.15
N ILE A 520 36.56 -8.48 -7.82
CA ILE A 520 36.20 -7.29 -8.62
C ILE A 520 36.04 -6.08 -7.69
N LEU A 521 35.34 -6.21 -6.57
CA LEU A 521 35.14 -5.11 -5.63
C LEU A 521 36.46 -4.54 -5.12
N ASP A 522 37.46 -5.39 -4.87
CA ASP A 522 38.75 -4.95 -4.34
C ASP A 522 39.55 -4.13 -5.38
N ASP A 523 39.44 -4.48 -6.67
CA ASP A 523 40.11 -3.85 -7.82
C ASP A 523 39.46 -2.54 -8.32
N LEU A 524 38.29 -2.15 -7.81
CA LEU A 524 37.59 -0.94 -8.25
C LEU A 524 38.12 0.34 -7.60
N SER A 525 38.04 1.45 -8.34
CA SER A 525 38.30 2.79 -7.80
C SER A 525 37.26 3.20 -6.77
N PHE A 526 37.60 4.17 -5.92
CA PHE A 526 36.71 4.70 -4.88
C PHE A 526 35.34 5.13 -5.42
N GLU A 527 35.31 5.92 -6.50
CA GLU A 527 34.07 6.41 -7.14
C GLU A 527 33.21 5.26 -7.69
N GLN A 528 33.85 4.22 -8.22
CA GLN A 528 33.16 3.04 -8.74
C GLN A 528 32.55 2.21 -7.61
N LYS A 529 33.24 2.10 -6.48
CA LYS A 529 32.77 1.41 -5.28
C LYS A 529 31.49 2.08 -4.75
N VAL A 530 31.43 3.40 -4.63
CA VAL A 530 30.23 4.11 -4.12
C VAL A 530 28.96 3.71 -4.88
N ASN A 531 28.99 3.74 -6.22
CA ASN A 531 27.81 3.38 -7.04
C ASN A 531 27.40 1.91 -6.93
N ILE A 532 28.34 1.03 -6.61
CA ILE A 532 28.09 -0.41 -6.44
C ILE A 532 27.57 -0.73 -5.05
N TYR A 533 28.19 -0.19 -4.00
CA TYR A 533 27.74 -0.41 -2.63
C TYR A 533 26.35 0.18 -2.39
N LYS A 534 25.96 1.26 -3.10
CA LYS A 534 24.56 1.72 -3.14
C LYS A 534 23.57 0.62 -3.53
N LYS A 535 23.96 -0.32 -4.41
CA LYS A 535 23.15 -1.49 -4.82
C LYS A 535 23.18 -2.62 -3.79
N PHE A 536 24.16 -2.62 -2.88
CA PHE A 536 24.34 -3.64 -1.84
C PHE A 536 23.52 -3.39 -0.58
N ASN A 537 22.85 -2.24 -0.47
CA ASN A 537 21.91 -1.92 0.61
C ASN A 537 20.65 -2.81 0.64
N ASN A 538 20.55 -3.83 -0.21
CA ASN A 538 19.45 -4.80 -0.20
C ASN A 538 20.00 -6.23 -0.07
N ILE A 539 20.67 -6.47 1.06
CA ILE A 539 21.32 -7.74 1.41
C ILE A 539 20.33 -8.91 1.38
N GLU A 540 19.06 -8.64 1.63
CA GLU A 540 18.00 -9.65 1.61
C GLU A 540 17.78 -10.26 0.22
N THR A 541 18.25 -9.60 -0.84
CA THR A 541 18.12 -10.11 -2.22
C THR A 541 19.15 -11.16 -2.60
N VAL A 542 20.13 -11.43 -1.74
CA VAL A 542 21.15 -12.47 -1.98
C VAL A 542 20.95 -13.69 -1.06
N PRO A 543 21.48 -14.88 -1.43
CA PRO A 543 21.32 -16.08 -0.63
C PRO A 543 21.92 -15.97 0.79
N PRO A 544 21.31 -16.59 1.83
CA PRO A 544 21.74 -16.45 3.23
C PRO A 544 23.22 -16.74 3.50
N SER A 545 23.84 -17.67 2.76
CA SER A 545 25.24 -18.06 2.97
C SER A 545 26.28 -16.97 2.71
N ILE A 546 25.89 -15.86 2.06
CA ILE A 546 26.79 -14.74 1.78
C ILE A 546 26.29 -13.42 2.38
N GLN A 547 25.11 -13.40 3.01
CA GLN A 547 24.53 -12.16 3.55
C GLN A 547 25.43 -11.52 4.61
N GLY A 548 25.98 -12.30 5.55
CA GLY A 548 26.93 -11.82 6.55
C GLY A 548 28.21 -11.24 5.94
N ASN A 549 28.82 -11.95 4.99
CA ASN A 549 30.03 -11.48 4.30
C ASN A 549 29.77 -10.16 3.54
N MET A 550 28.63 -10.08 2.86
CA MET A 550 28.23 -8.88 2.14
C MET A 550 27.93 -7.72 3.11
N PHE A 551 27.32 -8.00 4.26
CA PHE A 551 27.09 -7.02 5.33
C PHE A 551 28.42 -6.45 5.83
N MET A 552 29.34 -7.31 6.27
CA MET A 552 30.63 -6.89 6.83
C MET A 552 31.42 -6.04 5.82
N LYS A 553 31.53 -6.51 4.58
CA LYS A 553 32.27 -5.79 3.51
C LYS A 553 31.61 -4.45 3.14
N SER A 554 30.28 -4.35 3.26
CA SER A 554 29.55 -3.09 3.02
C SER A 554 29.69 -2.13 4.19
N TYR A 555 29.61 -2.62 5.42
CA TYR A 555 29.78 -1.81 6.63
C TYR A 555 31.17 -1.18 6.66
N GLU A 556 32.22 -1.97 6.47
CA GLU A 556 33.60 -1.48 6.42
C GLU A 556 33.76 -0.39 5.36
N PHE A 557 33.23 -0.62 4.15
CA PHE A 557 33.27 0.39 3.10
C PHE A 557 32.58 1.68 3.52
N PHE A 558 31.33 1.63 3.98
CA PHE A 558 30.58 2.83 4.34
C PHE A 558 31.17 3.59 5.54
N THR A 559 31.80 2.88 6.50
CA THR A 559 32.50 3.52 7.62
C THR A 559 33.82 4.21 7.23
N THR A 560 34.40 3.88 6.07
CA THR A 560 35.61 4.53 5.56
C THR A 560 35.32 5.78 4.70
N LEU A 561 34.05 6.05 4.39
CA LEU A 561 33.68 7.21 3.60
C LEU A 561 33.75 8.50 4.44
N PRO A 562 34.14 9.65 3.85
CA PRO A 562 34.10 10.93 4.54
C PRO A 562 32.68 11.29 4.98
N ASP A 563 32.51 11.93 6.14
CA ASP A 563 31.22 12.39 6.66
C ASP A 563 30.51 13.31 5.65
N THR A 564 29.63 12.72 4.85
CA THR A 564 28.75 13.40 3.90
C THR A 564 27.33 12.94 4.21
N HIS A 565 26.36 13.84 4.07
CA HIS A 565 24.97 13.62 4.51
C HIS A 565 24.30 12.34 3.95
N ASP A 566 24.80 11.75 2.86
CA ASP A 566 24.23 10.52 2.27
C ASP A 566 24.70 9.21 2.94
N ASN A 567 25.85 9.21 3.63
CA ASN A 567 26.46 7.98 4.18
C ASN A 567 25.66 7.40 5.34
N ASP A 568 25.15 8.26 6.23
CA ASP A 568 24.34 7.87 7.37
C ASP A 568 23.06 7.14 6.94
N SER A 569 22.47 7.54 5.81
CA SER A 569 21.29 6.87 5.26
C SER A 569 21.58 5.43 4.81
N TYR A 570 22.77 5.19 4.25
CA TYR A 570 23.18 3.86 3.80
C TYR A 570 23.57 2.97 4.98
N LEU A 571 24.32 3.49 5.95
CA LEU A 571 24.62 2.80 7.20
C LEU A 571 23.33 2.44 7.95
N TYR A 572 22.38 3.36 8.03
CA TYR A 572 21.09 3.10 8.66
C TYR A 572 20.33 1.93 8.01
N LYS A 573 20.21 1.93 6.68
CA LYS A 573 19.57 0.83 5.93
C LYS A 573 20.29 -0.49 6.12
N LEU A 574 21.62 -0.45 6.15
CA LEU A 574 22.43 -1.63 6.41
C LEU A 574 22.14 -2.19 7.80
N LEU A 575 22.11 -1.34 8.83
CA LEU A 575 21.83 -1.72 10.21
C LEU A 575 20.44 -2.35 10.40
N GLN A 576 19.43 -1.93 9.63
CA GLN A 576 18.10 -2.57 9.63
C GLN A 576 18.13 -4.05 9.21
N CYS A 577 19.17 -4.51 8.50
CA CYS A 577 19.33 -5.92 8.14
C CYS A 577 19.97 -6.77 9.25
N VAL A 578 20.56 -6.15 10.28
CA VAL A 578 21.27 -6.85 11.37
C VAL A 578 20.48 -8.01 11.96
N PRO A 579 19.17 -7.88 12.28
CA PRO A 579 18.39 -8.98 12.84
C PRO A 579 18.36 -10.25 11.98
N LYS A 580 18.49 -10.10 10.65
CA LYS A 580 18.45 -11.22 9.70
C LYS A 580 19.81 -11.89 9.54
N VAL A 581 20.89 -11.14 9.72
CA VAL A 581 22.25 -11.59 9.39
C VAL A 581 23.14 -11.84 10.61
N MET A 582 22.72 -11.44 11.82
CA MET A 582 23.53 -11.50 13.05
C MET A 582 24.22 -12.85 13.27
N GLU A 583 23.51 -13.95 13.07
CA GLU A 583 24.03 -15.34 13.19
C GLU A 583 25.22 -15.63 12.25
N SER A 584 25.30 -14.93 11.12
CA SER A 584 26.36 -15.11 10.11
C SER A 584 27.48 -14.07 10.19
N LEU A 585 27.43 -13.16 11.17
CA LEU A 585 28.47 -12.17 11.38
C LEU A 585 29.60 -12.76 12.24
N ASP A 586 30.82 -12.33 11.94
CA ASP A 586 31.97 -12.64 12.78
C ASP A 586 31.84 -11.93 14.15
N GLU A 587 32.10 -12.65 15.25
CA GLU A 587 31.86 -12.13 16.61
C GLU A 587 32.78 -10.95 16.94
N ASP A 588 34.04 -11.02 16.51
CA ASP A 588 35.02 -9.96 16.76
C ASP A 588 34.71 -8.73 15.91
N PHE A 589 34.28 -8.91 14.67
CA PHE A 589 33.71 -7.83 13.86
C PHE A 589 32.55 -7.12 14.61
N VAL A 590 31.59 -7.87 15.18
CA VAL A 590 30.45 -7.26 15.86
C VAL A 590 30.90 -6.51 17.11
N ALA A 591 31.72 -7.14 17.94
CA ALA A 591 32.16 -6.54 19.20
C ALA A 591 33.08 -5.34 18.99
N GLU A 592 34.02 -5.42 18.07
CA GLU A 592 35.12 -4.44 17.96
C GLU A 592 34.90 -3.39 16.87
N LYS A 593 34.14 -3.70 15.82
CA LYS A 593 33.86 -2.76 14.73
C LYS A 593 32.42 -2.25 14.76
N LEU A 594 31.43 -3.12 14.97
CA LEU A 594 30.02 -2.72 14.89
C LEU A 594 29.54 -1.98 16.14
N LEU A 595 29.93 -2.41 17.35
CA LEU A 595 29.40 -1.88 18.61
C LEU A 595 30.34 -0.94 19.39
N VAL A 596 31.62 -0.84 19.01
CA VAL A 596 32.63 0.04 19.64
C VAL A 596 32.93 1.28 18.75
N PRO A 597 33.19 2.48 19.33
CA PRO A 597 33.19 2.80 20.75
C PRO A 597 31.77 3.07 21.28
N VAL A 598 31.54 2.62 22.52
CA VAL A 598 30.23 2.46 23.14
C VAL A 598 29.56 3.80 23.43
N ASP A 599 30.32 4.80 23.87
CA ASP A 599 29.87 6.16 24.16
C ASP A 599 29.25 6.84 22.94
N THR A 600 29.93 6.77 21.79
CA THR A 600 29.45 7.36 20.54
C THR A 600 28.30 6.57 19.92
N LYS A 601 28.22 5.26 20.17
CA LYS A 601 27.21 4.40 19.56
C LYS A 601 25.97 4.29 20.40
N PHE A 602 26.06 4.01 21.70
CA PHE A 602 24.92 3.83 22.57
C PHE A 602 24.37 5.15 23.11
N CYS A 603 25.21 6.14 23.40
CA CYS A 603 24.81 7.40 24.05
C CYS A 603 24.75 8.59 23.07
N ALA A 604 24.66 8.38 21.77
CA ALA A 604 24.46 9.45 20.80
C ALA A 604 22.98 9.70 20.53
N ASN A 605 22.56 10.96 20.36
CA ASN A 605 21.16 11.39 20.17
C ASN A 605 20.37 10.57 19.11
N CYS A 606 21.05 10.07 18.06
CA CYS A 606 20.46 9.25 17.00
C CYS A 606 21.13 7.85 16.92
N CYS A 607 20.97 7.00 17.94
CA CYS A 607 21.56 5.66 17.93
C CYS A 607 20.81 4.69 17.00
N ASN A 608 21.47 4.29 15.92
CA ASN A 608 21.02 3.23 15.01
C ASN A 608 21.50 1.82 15.41
N HIS A 609 22.28 1.72 16.49
CA HIS A 609 22.95 0.50 16.93
C HIS A 609 22.23 -0.25 18.07
N ILE A 610 21.19 0.33 18.69
CA ILE A 610 20.46 -0.31 19.82
C ILE A 610 19.96 -1.71 19.44
N GLU A 611 19.42 -1.85 18.23
CA GLU A 611 18.96 -3.13 17.70
C GLU A 611 20.09 -4.16 17.56
N SER A 612 21.29 -3.70 17.19
CA SER A 612 22.47 -4.57 17.09
C SER A 612 22.90 -5.10 18.47
N TYR A 613 22.84 -4.27 19.51
CA TYR A 613 23.09 -4.71 20.90
C TYR A 613 22.12 -5.82 21.32
N ALA A 614 20.81 -5.58 21.16
CA ALA A 614 19.78 -6.54 21.53
C ALA A 614 19.94 -7.87 20.78
N CYS A 615 20.14 -7.82 19.46
CA CYS A 615 20.31 -9.03 18.65
C CYS A 615 21.56 -9.81 19.06
N PHE A 616 22.70 -9.14 19.24
CA PHE A 616 23.97 -9.80 19.50
C PHE A 616 23.99 -10.56 20.81
N VAL A 617 23.47 -9.97 21.90
CA VAL A 617 23.47 -10.62 23.22
C VAL A 617 22.47 -11.78 23.33
N LEU A 618 21.40 -11.75 22.53
CA LEU A 618 20.40 -12.82 22.50
C LEU A 618 20.85 -14.02 21.66
N PHE A 619 21.51 -13.77 20.52
CA PHE A 619 22.11 -14.83 19.72
C PHE A 619 23.24 -15.47 20.53
N GLY A 620 23.04 -16.70 20.99
CA GLY A 620 24.05 -17.47 21.70
C GLY A 620 23.60 -18.91 21.85
N ASP A 621 24.54 -19.83 21.63
CA ASP A 621 24.24 -21.26 21.65
C ASP A 621 23.87 -21.77 23.05
N SER A 622 24.24 -21.02 24.09
CA SER A 622 23.93 -21.26 25.50
C SER A 622 23.73 -19.95 26.28
N GLU A 623 23.14 -20.04 27.48
CA GLU A 623 23.00 -18.88 28.38
C GLU A 623 24.36 -18.33 28.83
N GLU A 624 25.38 -19.18 28.95
CA GLU A 624 26.75 -18.74 29.24
C GLU A 624 27.34 -17.92 28.09
N ASN A 625 27.11 -18.33 26.83
CA ASN A 625 27.55 -17.55 25.67
C ASN A 625 26.83 -16.19 25.61
N GLN A 626 25.52 -16.17 25.85
CA GLN A 626 24.74 -14.92 25.96
C GLN A 626 25.30 -14.01 27.06
N LEU A 627 25.68 -14.57 28.22
CA LEU A 627 26.28 -13.82 29.33
C LEU A 627 27.68 -13.29 29.00
N VAL A 628 28.50 -14.07 28.28
CA VAL A 628 29.82 -13.60 27.80
C VAL A 628 29.64 -12.43 26.85
N ARG A 629 28.70 -12.50 25.90
CA ARG A 629 28.39 -11.40 24.98
C ARG A 629 27.87 -10.17 25.72
N PHE A 630 26.97 -10.36 26.69
CA PHE A 630 26.51 -9.28 27.57
C PHE A 630 27.67 -8.58 28.27
N LYS A 631 28.55 -9.34 28.92
CA LYS A 631 29.73 -8.78 29.61
C LYS A 631 30.69 -8.06 28.65
N ARG A 632 30.85 -8.57 27.42
CA ARG A 632 31.75 -8.02 26.40
C ARG A 632 31.25 -6.69 25.83
N VAL A 633 29.95 -6.56 25.52
CA VAL A 633 29.44 -5.37 24.79
C VAL A 633 28.33 -4.60 25.51
N LEU A 634 27.33 -5.27 26.08
CA LEU A 634 26.14 -4.58 26.57
C LEU A 634 26.32 -4.03 27.98
N HIS A 635 26.96 -4.76 28.88
CA HIS A 635 27.23 -4.30 30.25
C HIS A 635 28.07 -3.01 30.29
N PRO A 636 29.18 -2.86 29.52
CA PRO A 636 29.86 -1.58 29.38
C PRO A 636 28.94 -0.47 28.84
N ALA A 637 28.07 -0.77 27.88
CA ALA A 637 27.11 0.18 27.31
C ALA A 637 26.06 0.65 28.31
N MET A 638 25.53 -0.25 29.12
CA MET A 638 24.60 0.10 30.20
C MET A 638 25.28 1.02 31.23
N LYS A 639 26.51 0.69 31.65
CA LYS A 639 27.26 1.52 32.61
C LYS A 639 27.47 2.94 32.08
N GLU A 640 27.86 3.07 30.81
CA GLU A 640 28.06 4.39 30.21
C GLU A 640 26.73 5.15 30.04
N ALA A 641 25.66 4.46 29.67
CA ALA A 641 24.32 5.05 29.60
C ALA A 641 23.85 5.59 30.95
N PHE A 642 24.17 4.90 32.06
CA PHE A 642 23.82 5.36 33.40
C PHE A 642 24.65 6.57 33.82
N ASN A 643 25.93 6.66 33.43
CA ASN A 643 26.75 7.86 33.64
C ASN A 643 26.15 9.09 32.93
N CYS A 644 25.56 8.88 31.76
CA CYS A 644 24.94 9.91 30.93
C CYS A 644 23.40 10.03 31.11
N TRP A 645 22.82 9.42 32.15
CA TRP A 645 21.36 9.24 32.28
C TRP A 645 20.55 10.55 32.29
N GLN A 646 21.15 11.62 32.79
CA GLN A 646 20.54 12.95 32.91
C GLN A 646 20.86 13.87 31.72
N ASN A 647 21.56 13.37 30.69
CA ASN A 647 21.89 14.18 29.52
C ASN A 647 20.61 14.58 28.78
N ASN A 648 20.41 15.90 28.67
CA ASN A 648 19.26 16.51 28.03
C ASN A 648 19.72 17.25 26.77
N PHE A 649 19.06 16.97 25.64
CA PHE A 649 19.23 17.75 24.41
C PHE A 649 17.85 18.24 23.97
N TYR A 650 17.64 19.57 23.93
CA TYR A 650 16.37 20.22 23.58
C TYR A 650 15.13 19.73 24.36
N GLY A 651 15.26 19.43 25.65
CA GLY A 651 14.16 18.97 26.49
C GLY A 651 13.86 17.47 26.40
N THR A 652 14.72 16.69 25.72
CA THR A 652 14.58 15.24 25.60
C THR A 652 15.75 14.50 26.25
N PHE A 653 15.43 13.56 27.14
CA PHE A 653 16.39 12.62 27.75
C PHE A 653 16.64 11.45 26.79
N TYR A 654 17.41 11.69 25.72
CA TYR A 654 17.57 10.74 24.63
C TYR A 654 18.20 9.41 25.07
N VAL A 655 19.10 9.41 26.07
CA VAL A 655 19.70 8.18 26.63
C VAL A 655 18.62 7.30 27.27
N GLN A 656 17.70 7.88 28.03
CA GLN A 656 16.58 7.15 28.64
C GLN A 656 15.65 6.56 27.56
N LYS A 657 15.42 7.30 26.48
CA LYS A 657 14.64 6.84 25.33
C LYS A 657 15.30 5.64 24.64
N GLN A 658 16.60 5.71 24.40
CA GLN A 658 17.38 4.64 23.76
C GLN A 658 17.47 3.40 24.65
N PHE A 659 17.61 3.59 25.95
CA PHE A 659 17.59 2.50 26.91
C PHE A 659 16.21 1.82 26.96
N ASN A 660 15.12 2.60 26.96
CA ASN A 660 13.76 2.02 26.85
C ASN A 660 13.59 1.21 25.57
N GLN A 661 14.09 1.75 24.44
CA GLN A 661 14.09 1.06 23.16
C GLN A 661 14.92 -0.23 23.19
N LEU A 662 16.06 -0.25 23.91
CA LEU A 662 16.85 -1.46 24.12
C LEU A 662 16.02 -2.54 24.83
N LEU A 663 15.34 -2.19 25.93
CA LEU A 663 14.51 -3.15 26.66
C LEU A 663 13.39 -3.72 25.78
N ASP A 664 12.71 -2.86 25.00
CA ASP A 664 11.70 -3.28 24.03
C ASP A 664 12.26 -4.26 23.00
N LEU A 665 13.42 -3.93 22.43
CA LEU A 665 14.07 -4.76 21.41
C LEU A 665 14.56 -6.09 21.99
N LEU A 666 15.02 -6.12 23.23
CA LEU A 666 15.40 -7.37 23.91
C LEU A 666 14.20 -8.30 24.09
N GLY A 667 13.06 -7.78 24.57
CA GLY A 667 11.85 -8.60 24.73
C GLY A 667 11.25 -9.04 23.38
N TRP A 668 11.20 -8.13 22.41
CA TRP A 668 10.73 -8.41 21.05
C TRP A 668 11.60 -9.46 20.34
N TYR A 669 12.93 -9.25 20.29
CA TYR A 669 13.83 -10.17 19.61
C TYR A 669 13.99 -11.50 20.33
N PHE A 670 13.85 -11.53 21.66
CA PHE A 670 13.71 -12.78 22.38
C PHE A 670 12.56 -13.60 21.78
N ARG A 671 11.36 -13.01 21.67
CA ARG A 671 10.22 -13.75 21.11
C ARG A 671 10.47 -14.18 19.67
N VAL A 672 10.97 -13.28 18.82
CA VAL A 672 11.22 -13.56 17.40
C VAL A 672 12.21 -14.73 17.23
N TYR A 673 13.37 -14.67 17.89
CA TYR A 673 14.38 -15.70 17.74
C TYR A 673 14.01 -17.00 18.44
N PHE A 674 13.27 -16.94 19.55
CA PHE A 674 12.74 -18.12 20.20
C PHE A 674 11.73 -18.85 19.30
N THR A 675 10.81 -18.11 18.66
CA THR A 675 9.88 -18.66 17.66
C THR A 675 10.60 -19.27 16.45
N LEU A 676 11.75 -18.71 16.05
CA LEU A 676 12.60 -19.27 14.98
C LEU A 676 13.50 -20.42 15.45
N ASN A 677 13.42 -20.82 16.72
CA ASN A 677 14.29 -21.82 17.35
C ASN A 677 15.79 -21.51 17.19
N LYS A 678 16.15 -20.22 17.21
CA LYS A 678 17.52 -19.72 17.03
C LYS A 678 18.27 -19.42 18.33
N ILE A 679 17.57 -19.35 19.46
CA ILE A 679 18.15 -18.99 20.75
C ILE A 679 17.66 -19.91 21.87
N ARG A 680 18.44 -20.00 22.94
CA ARG A 680 18.00 -20.56 24.22
C ARG A 680 17.26 -19.50 25.04
N ILE A 681 16.39 -19.95 25.95
CA ILE A 681 15.62 -19.05 26.83
C ILE A 681 16.61 -18.29 27.74
N PRO A 682 16.71 -16.95 27.64
CA PRO A 682 17.80 -16.17 28.21
C PRO A 682 17.53 -15.75 29.67
N ALA A 683 17.13 -16.67 30.55
CA ALA A 683 16.71 -16.31 31.91
C ALA A 683 17.86 -15.69 32.73
N ILE A 684 19.08 -16.25 32.65
CA ILE A 684 20.26 -15.71 33.35
C ILE A 684 20.60 -14.31 32.83
N LEU A 685 20.55 -14.09 31.50
CA LEU A 685 20.82 -12.78 30.90
C LEU A 685 19.82 -11.71 31.38
N PHE A 686 18.53 -12.03 31.42
CA PHE A 686 17.50 -11.09 31.85
C PHE A 686 17.62 -10.74 33.33
N ALA A 687 17.97 -11.73 34.17
CA ALA A 687 18.28 -11.52 35.57
C ALA A 687 19.52 -10.62 35.76
N GLU A 688 20.58 -10.82 34.97
CA GLU A 688 21.78 -9.98 35.05
C GLU A 688 21.49 -8.53 34.62
N ILE A 689 20.65 -8.32 33.60
CA ILE A 689 20.19 -6.98 33.19
C ILE A 689 19.38 -6.33 34.32
N LYS A 690 18.51 -7.09 35.00
CA LYS A 690 17.76 -6.62 36.17
C LYS A 690 18.70 -6.17 37.29
N THR A 691 19.69 -6.99 37.65
CA THR A 691 20.68 -6.64 38.68
C THR A 691 21.51 -5.41 38.28
N THR A 692 21.89 -5.30 37.00
CA THR A 692 22.63 -4.14 36.49
C THR A 692 21.80 -2.86 36.55
N LEU A 693 20.49 -2.95 36.26
CA LEU A 693 19.53 -1.86 36.43
C LEU A 693 19.43 -1.41 37.90
N GLU A 694 19.22 -2.35 38.81
CA GLU A 694 19.10 -2.11 40.27
C GLU A 694 20.35 -1.46 40.86
N GLN A 695 21.53 -1.77 40.34
CA GLN A 695 22.79 -1.15 40.78
C GLN A 695 23.05 0.21 40.16
N GLY A 696 22.54 0.46 38.94
CA GLY A 696 22.88 1.63 38.14
C GLY A 696 21.93 2.82 38.30
N LEU A 697 20.65 2.58 38.65
CA LEU A 697 19.61 3.61 38.65
C LEU A 697 18.85 3.69 39.99
N PRO A 698 18.41 4.90 40.43
CA PRO A 698 17.62 5.05 41.65
C PRO A 698 16.20 4.49 41.52
N GLU A 699 15.88 3.47 42.32
CA GLU A 699 14.60 2.74 42.27
C GLU A 699 13.35 3.63 42.34
N VAL A 700 13.34 4.67 43.18
CA VAL A 700 12.17 5.55 43.36
C VAL A 700 11.87 6.39 42.12
N LYS A 701 12.90 6.87 41.41
CA LYS A 701 12.74 7.72 40.22
C LYS A 701 12.42 6.91 38.98
N ASP A 702 12.93 5.68 38.92
CA ASP A 702 12.82 4.80 37.76
C ASP A 702 11.91 3.58 38.02
N TYR A 703 11.03 3.66 39.02
CA TYR A 703 10.18 2.56 39.52
C TYR A 703 9.51 1.76 38.40
N VAL A 704 8.83 2.45 37.47
CA VAL A 704 8.12 1.80 36.35
C VAL A 704 9.06 0.93 35.52
N ARG A 705 10.31 1.35 35.32
CA ARG A 705 11.32 0.60 34.55
C ARG A 705 11.86 -0.60 35.33
N HIS A 706 12.16 -0.43 36.61
CA HIS A 706 12.59 -1.54 37.46
C HIS A 706 11.49 -2.61 37.55
N THR A 707 10.26 -2.19 37.87
CA THR A 707 9.14 -3.11 38.07
C THR A 707 8.73 -3.77 36.76
N SER A 708 8.67 -3.05 35.64
CA SER A 708 8.36 -3.68 34.34
C SER A 708 9.40 -4.73 33.95
N TRP A 709 10.70 -4.46 34.12
CA TRP A 709 11.74 -5.45 33.83
C TRP A 709 11.78 -6.61 34.85
N LYS A 710 11.44 -6.37 36.13
CA LYS A 710 11.24 -7.42 37.15
C LYS A 710 10.12 -8.38 36.70
N VAL A 711 9.01 -7.85 36.22
CA VAL A 711 7.88 -8.63 35.69
C VAL A 711 8.27 -9.42 34.43
N VAL A 712 8.97 -8.79 33.47
CA VAL A 712 9.48 -9.47 32.27
C VAL A 712 10.43 -10.62 32.65
N THR A 713 11.36 -10.38 33.59
CA THR A 713 12.32 -11.39 34.03
C THR A 713 11.63 -12.61 34.67
N GLU A 714 10.59 -12.39 35.48
CA GLU A 714 9.78 -13.47 36.06
C GLU A 714 9.07 -14.27 34.96
N TYR A 715 8.50 -13.59 33.95
CA TYR A 715 7.85 -14.26 32.82
C TYR A 715 8.82 -15.19 32.06
N ILE A 716 10.03 -14.70 31.75
CA ILE A 716 11.07 -15.51 31.06
C ILE A 716 11.52 -16.69 31.92
N THR A 717 11.62 -16.50 33.24
CA THR A 717 11.99 -17.56 34.19
C THR A 717 10.91 -18.65 34.22
N LEU A 718 9.64 -18.28 34.36
CA LEU A 718 8.52 -19.24 34.33
C LEU A 718 8.44 -20.00 33.01
N LEU A 719 8.73 -19.35 31.89
CA LEU A 719 8.79 -20.01 30.58
C LEU A 719 9.92 -21.06 30.52
N LYS A 720 11.09 -20.78 31.12
CA LYS A 720 12.21 -21.72 31.21
C LYS A 720 11.87 -22.94 32.08
N ASP A 721 11.20 -22.70 33.20
CA ASP A 721 10.85 -23.75 34.16
C ASP A 721 9.74 -24.68 33.61
N ASN A 722 8.86 -24.15 32.76
CA ASN A 722 7.79 -24.92 32.11
C ASN A 722 8.20 -25.43 30.72
N ARG A 723 9.18 -26.35 30.66
CA ARG A 723 9.73 -26.86 29.38
C ARG A 723 8.69 -27.44 28.43
N SER A 724 7.66 -28.11 28.94
CA SER A 724 6.56 -28.68 28.14
C SER A 724 5.77 -27.63 27.35
N VAL A 725 5.76 -26.38 27.83
CA VAL A 725 5.14 -25.23 27.17
C VAL A 725 6.09 -24.64 26.13
N SER A 726 7.40 -24.58 26.44
CA SER A 726 8.44 -24.05 25.55
C SER A 726 8.70 -24.90 24.30
N ASP A 727 8.46 -26.22 24.37
CA ASP A 727 8.69 -27.15 23.26
C ASP A 727 7.66 -27.02 22.11
N ALA A 728 6.56 -26.28 22.31
CA ALA A 728 5.50 -26.09 21.32
C ALA A 728 5.99 -25.44 20.01
N PHE A 729 7.04 -24.60 20.06
CA PHE A 729 7.60 -23.96 18.86
C PHE A 729 8.52 -24.87 18.04
N LYS A 730 9.03 -25.98 18.61
CA LYS A 730 9.96 -26.88 17.91
C LYS A 730 9.30 -27.66 16.76
N VAL A 731 7.97 -27.68 16.69
CA VAL A 731 7.19 -28.44 15.70
C VAL A 731 6.85 -27.59 14.46
N SER A 732 7.01 -26.26 14.55
CA SER A 732 6.62 -25.28 13.53
C SER A 732 7.81 -24.71 12.75
N ASN A 733 7.85 -24.89 11.43
CA ASN A 733 8.88 -24.34 10.54
C ASN A 733 8.61 -22.86 10.21
N PHE A 734 8.95 -21.94 11.12
CA PHE A 734 8.86 -20.50 10.86
C PHE A 734 10.10 -19.96 10.12
N SER A 735 9.92 -18.89 9.34
CA SER A 735 11.01 -18.13 8.70
C SER A 735 10.89 -16.65 9.03
N MET A 736 12.03 -15.94 9.14
CA MET A 736 12.09 -14.53 9.48
C MET A 736 11.29 -13.63 8.51
N THR A 737 11.19 -14.02 7.24
CA THR A 737 10.37 -13.30 6.23
C THR A 737 8.87 -13.39 6.49
N HIS A 738 8.42 -14.40 7.24
CA HIS A 738 7.03 -14.57 7.64
C HIS A 738 6.70 -13.82 8.93
N LEU A 739 7.71 -13.50 9.75
CA LEU A 739 7.57 -12.89 11.08
C LEU A 739 7.79 -11.37 11.12
N VAL A 740 8.30 -10.75 10.05
CA VAL A 740 8.61 -9.32 10.03
C VAL A 740 7.96 -8.67 8.80
N LYS A 741 6.70 -8.26 8.94
CA LYS A 741 6.06 -7.30 8.01
C LYS A 741 6.15 -5.90 8.62
N TYR A 742 6.79 -4.97 7.91
CA TYR A 742 6.77 -3.56 8.29
C TYR A 742 5.52 -2.90 7.72
N GLN A 743 4.51 -2.72 8.57
CA GLN A 743 3.41 -1.79 8.29
C GLN A 743 3.46 -0.73 9.40
N TYR A 744 3.69 0.53 9.04
CA TYR A 744 3.72 1.66 9.99
C TYR A 744 4.77 1.53 11.12
N SER A 745 6.04 1.29 10.74
CA SER A 745 7.23 1.41 11.60
C SER A 745 7.35 0.44 12.79
N VAL A 746 6.50 -0.59 12.93
CA VAL A 746 6.72 -1.61 13.97
C VAL A 746 6.58 -3.04 13.44
N PRO A 747 7.51 -3.96 13.77
CA PRO A 747 7.42 -5.36 13.35
C PRO A 747 6.17 -6.07 13.92
N TYR A 748 5.55 -6.96 13.13
CA TYR A 748 4.38 -7.75 13.54
C TYR A 748 4.63 -9.24 13.28
N MET A 749 4.36 -10.10 14.28
CA MET A 749 4.48 -11.57 14.15
C MET A 749 3.39 -12.15 13.25
N SER A 750 3.62 -13.31 12.62
CA SER A 750 2.55 -13.98 11.89
C SER A 750 1.41 -14.39 12.84
N GLN A 751 0.18 -14.46 12.32
CA GLN A 751 -0.98 -14.87 13.11
C GLN A 751 -0.77 -16.26 13.74
N ASP A 752 -0.16 -17.20 13.02
CA ASP A 752 0.16 -18.53 13.53
C ASP A 752 1.14 -18.49 14.72
N ALA A 753 2.20 -17.68 14.64
CA ALA A 753 3.14 -17.52 15.73
C ALA A 753 2.50 -16.84 16.95
N GLU A 754 1.64 -15.85 16.72
CA GLU A 754 0.90 -15.16 17.77
C GLU A 754 -0.08 -16.10 18.49
N MET A 755 -0.77 -17.01 17.78
CA MET A 755 -1.63 -18.03 18.38
C MET A 755 -0.86 -19.00 19.27
N ILE A 756 0.33 -19.47 18.85
CA ILE A 756 1.17 -20.33 19.68
C ILE A 756 1.64 -19.58 20.94
N TRP A 757 2.04 -18.32 20.79
CA TRP A 757 2.37 -17.47 21.95
C TRP A 757 1.19 -17.31 22.90
N LYS A 758 -0.04 -17.17 22.38
CA LYS A 758 -1.25 -17.10 23.19
C LYS A 758 -1.48 -18.40 23.97
N ASP A 759 -1.36 -19.56 23.33
CA ASP A 759 -1.50 -20.86 24.01
C ASP A 759 -0.45 -21.05 25.11
N ILE A 760 0.81 -20.65 24.84
CA ILE A 760 1.88 -20.65 25.82
C ILE A 760 1.54 -19.74 26.99
N HIS A 761 1.10 -18.52 26.69
CA HIS A 761 0.75 -17.55 27.70
C HIS A 761 -0.40 -18.06 28.58
N CYS A 762 -1.48 -18.58 28.01
CA CYS A 762 -2.60 -19.17 28.77
C CYS A 762 -2.16 -20.28 29.73
N LYS A 763 -1.12 -21.05 29.39
CA LYS A 763 -0.56 -22.08 30.29
C LYS A 763 0.31 -21.49 31.40
N LEU A 764 0.97 -20.36 31.16
CA LEU A 764 1.81 -19.68 32.14
C LEU A 764 1.00 -18.78 33.09
N SER A 765 -0.09 -18.16 32.61
CA SER A 765 -0.89 -17.18 33.35
C SER A 765 -1.36 -17.64 34.74
N PRO A 766 -1.77 -18.91 34.96
CA PRO A 766 -2.14 -19.38 36.30
C PRO A 766 -0.99 -19.32 37.32
N SER A 767 0.26 -19.48 36.88
CA SER A 767 1.44 -19.36 37.75
C SER A 767 1.97 -17.92 37.78
N PHE A 768 1.81 -17.18 36.69
CA PHE A 768 2.31 -15.82 36.55
C PHE A 768 1.47 -14.81 37.33
N GLY A 769 0.13 -14.86 37.23
CA GLY A 769 -0.79 -13.94 37.93
C GLY A 769 -0.52 -13.82 39.44
N PRO A 770 -0.45 -14.94 40.19
CA PRO A 770 -0.12 -14.91 41.62
C PRO A 770 1.26 -14.30 41.95
N LYS A 771 2.26 -14.49 41.08
CA LYS A 771 3.58 -13.85 41.25
C LYS A 771 3.50 -12.33 41.14
N ILE A 772 2.69 -11.83 40.20
CA ILE A 772 2.44 -10.39 40.05
C ILE A 772 1.72 -9.82 41.27
N VAL A 773 0.75 -10.54 41.83
CA VAL A 773 0.07 -10.14 43.07
C VAL A 773 1.08 -10.03 44.22
N ASN A 774 2.00 -10.99 44.35
CA ASN A 774 3.03 -10.94 45.39
C ASN A 774 3.98 -9.75 45.21
N PHE A 775 4.39 -9.41 43.98
CA PHE A 775 5.18 -8.20 43.74
C PHE A 775 4.42 -6.93 44.15
N LEU A 776 3.12 -6.84 43.84
CA LEU A 776 2.31 -5.69 44.25
C LEU A 776 2.14 -5.62 45.77
N LYS A 777 2.05 -6.76 46.47
CA LYS A 777 2.01 -6.80 47.95
C LYS A 777 3.30 -6.27 48.54
N GLU A 778 4.45 -6.79 48.09
CA GLU A 778 5.79 -6.31 48.49
C GLU A 778 5.91 -4.80 48.29
N ASP A 779 5.51 -4.30 47.11
CA ASP A 779 5.61 -2.88 46.77
C ASP A 779 4.59 -2.02 47.57
N SER A 780 3.40 -2.54 47.85
CA SER A 780 2.37 -1.85 48.64
C SER A 780 2.79 -1.70 50.11
N GLU A 781 3.45 -2.72 50.66
CA GLU A 781 4.03 -2.69 52.01
C GLU A 781 5.25 -1.75 52.08
N ARG A 782 6.10 -1.78 51.05
CA ARG A 782 7.34 -1.00 51.02
C ARG A 782 7.13 0.49 50.76
N TYR A 783 6.18 0.85 49.90
CA TYR A 783 6.00 2.24 49.44
C TYR A 783 4.71 2.87 49.96
N SER A 784 3.56 2.30 49.61
CA SER A 784 2.21 2.74 50.00
C SER A 784 1.17 1.96 49.18
N PRO A 785 -0.06 1.73 49.68
CA PRO A 785 -1.16 1.20 48.87
C PRO A 785 -1.45 2.00 47.59
N THR A 786 -1.05 3.28 47.52
CA THR A 786 -1.21 4.14 46.32
C THR A 786 -0.26 3.79 45.17
N VAL A 787 0.76 2.93 45.41
CA VAL A 787 1.71 2.48 44.40
C VAL A 787 1.03 1.73 43.25
N PHE A 788 -0.19 1.23 43.45
CA PHE A 788 -1.01 0.55 42.45
C PHE A 788 -1.07 1.32 41.11
N ASN A 789 -1.06 2.66 41.15
CA ASN A 789 -1.08 3.48 39.94
C ASN A 789 0.18 3.27 39.08
N LEU A 790 1.36 3.37 39.69
CA LEU A 790 2.64 3.18 39.01
C LEU A 790 2.88 1.70 38.68
N PHE A 791 2.40 0.79 39.54
CA PHE A 791 2.47 -0.64 39.29
C PHE A 791 1.63 -1.04 38.07
N ALA A 792 0.44 -0.48 37.89
CA ALA A 792 -0.37 -0.70 36.69
C ALA A 792 0.37 -0.27 35.42
N ASP A 793 1.03 0.90 35.45
CA ASP A 793 1.83 1.38 34.31
C ASP A 793 3.02 0.46 34.03
N ALA A 794 3.70 -0.03 35.08
CA ALA A 794 4.79 -1.00 34.97
C ALA A 794 4.34 -2.36 34.44
N PHE A 795 3.17 -2.83 34.88
CA PHE A 795 2.57 -4.07 34.41
C PHE A 795 2.24 -3.98 32.92
N GLU A 796 1.54 -2.94 32.47
CA GLU A 796 1.25 -2.74 31.04
C GLU A 796 2.55 -2.67 30.22
N ARG A 797 3.53 -1.90 30.71
CA ARG A 797 4.83 -1.75 30.06
C ARG A 797 5.56 -3.08 29.90
N SER A 798 5.39 -4.03 30.82
CA SER A 798 6.00 -5.36 30.69
C SER A 798 5.47 -6.15 29.49
N PHE A 799 4.17 -6.06 29.19
CA PHE A 799 3.56 -6.68 28.01
C PHE A 799 3.99 -5.97 26.72
N GLU A 800 4.17 -4.65 26.76
CA GLU A 800 4.74 -3.90 25.63
C GLU A 800 6.18 -4.31 25.33
N ILE A 801 7.03 -4.48 26.35
CA ILE A 801 8.40 -4.97 26.20
C ILE A 801 8.42 -6.38 25.58
N LEU A 802 7.53 -7.25 26.04
CA LEU A 802 7.30 -8.57 25.43
C LEU A 802 6.60 -8.46 24.06
N GLY A 803 6.25 -7.27 23.57
CA GLY A 803 5.59 -7.08 22.28
C GLY A 803 4.22 -7.73 22.14
N PHE A 804 3.54 -8.02 23.26
CA PHE A 804 2.18 -8.55 23.25
C PHE A 804 1.19 -7.40 22.99
N ARG A 805 0.75 -7.28 21.73
CA ARG A 805 -0.15 -6.21 21.29
C ARG A 805 -1.62 -6.54 21.49
N ASN A 806 -1.97 -7.83 21.48
CA ASN A 806 -3.32 -8.26 21.76
C ASN A 806 -3.59 -8.11 23.27
N ASN A 807 -4.64 -7.37 23.62
CA ASN A 807 -5.05 -7.20 25.01
C ASN A 807 -5.39 -8.53 25.70
N ASP A 808 -5.67 -9.59 24.94
CA ASP A 808 -5.91 -10.95 25.46
C ASP A 808 -4.80 -11.45 26.39
N PHE A 809 -3.52 -11.12 26.10
CA PHE A 809 -2.40 -11.53 26.96
C PHE A 809 -2.52 -10.89 28.35
N ALA A 810 -2.69 -9.57 28.40
CA ALA A 810 -2.88 -8.87 29.66
C ALA A 810 -4.14 -9.37 30.40
N LEU A 811 -5.27 -9.49 29.69
CA LEU A 811 -6.53 -9.98 30.26
C LEU A 811 -6.41 -11.39 30.85
N GLU A 812 -5.71 -12.29 30.17
CA GLU A 812 -5.54 -13.67 30.64
C GLU A 812 -4.75 -13.69 31.96
N THR A 813 -3.74 -12.83 32.10
CA THR A 813 -3.01 -12.69 33.38
C THR A 813 -3.87 -12.05 34.46
N LEU A 814 -4.62 -10.99 34.13
CA LEU A 814 -5.49 -10.27 35.08
C LEU A 814 -6.56 -11.16 35.71
N LYS A 815 -7.07 -12.15 34.97
CA LYS A 815 -8.03 -13.13 35.49
C LYS A 815 -7.54 -13.85 36.74
N TYR A 816 -6.26 -14.24 36.77
CA TYR A 816 -5.62 -14.96 37.89
C TYR A 816 -5.04 -14.01 38.95
N MET A 817 -5.09 -12.70 38.72
CA MET A 817 -4.72 -11.70 39.72
C MET A 817 -5.88 -11.40 40.70
N LEU A 818 -7.12 -11.72 40.32
CA LEU A 818 -8.34 -11.38 41.08
C LEU A 818 -8.83 -12.50 42.02
N ASP A 819 -7.96 -13.43 42.42
CA ASP A 819 -8.36 -14.56 43.26
C ASP A 819 -8.39 -14.21 44.77
N GLU A 820 -7.75 -13.11 45.19
CA GLU A 820 -7.75 -12.64 46.59
C GLU A 820 -8.65 -11.41 46.80
N GLN A 821 -9.88 -11.62 47.29
CA GLN A 821 -10.89 -10.56 47.41
C GLN A 821 -10.52 -9.39 48.35
N ASP A 822 -9.68 -9.65 49.35
CA ASP A 822 -9.36 -8.69 50.41
C ASP A 822 -8.26 -7.69 50.02
N PHE A 823 -7.48 -7.98 48.96
CA PHE A 823 -6.38 -7.11 48.55
C PHE A 823 -6.85 -6.02 47.57
N ILE A 824 -7.47 -4.97 48.09
CA ILE A 824 -8.06 -3.86 47.31
C ILE A 824 -7.12 -3.29 46.22
N PRO A 825 -5.80 -3.08 46.45
CA PRO A 825 -4.90 -2.56 45.43
C PRO A 825 -4.90 -3.35 44.10
N ILE A 826 -5.08 -4.68 44.13
CA ILE A 826 -5.10 -5.48 42.90
C ILE A 826 -6.33 -5.18 42.05
N TYR A 827 -7.49 -4.98 42.69
CA TYR A 827 -8.73 -4.62 42.01
C TYR A 827 -8.63 -3.24 41.37
N LEU A 828 -7.90 -2.31 41.99
CA LEU A 828 -7.62 -0.98 41.45
C LEU A 828 -6.65 -1.04 40.25
N VAL A 829 -5.60 -1.86 40.31
CA VAL A 829 -4.72 -2.13 39.16
C VAL A 829 -5.53 -2.68 37.99
N VAL A 830 -6.32 -3.74 38.21
CA VAL A 830 -7.10 -4.38 37.15
C VAL A 830 -8.15 -3.42 36.57
N SER A 831 -8.83 -2.64 37.41
CA SER A 831 -9.81 -1.65 36.96
C SER A 831 -9.19 -0.56 36.09
N LYS A 832 -8.00 -0.05 36.46
CA LYS A 832 -7.26 0.93 35.64
C LYS A 832 -6.89 0.37 34.27
N ILE A 833 -6.39 -0.87 34.20
CA ILE A 833 -5.98 -1.50 32.94
C ILE A 833 -7.19 -1.81 32.05
N VAL A 834 -8.26 -2.38 32.61
CA VAL A 834 -9.50 -2.70 31.87
C VAL A 834 -10.17 -1.44 31.29
N ALA A 835 -10.04 -0.28 31.94
CA ALA A 835 -10.54 1.01 31.45
C ALA A 835 -10.05 1.36 30.06
N LYS A 836 -8.74 1.22 29.86
CA LYS A 836 -8.04 1.54 28.63
C LYS A 836 -8.52 0.65 27.48
N TYR A 837 -8.83 -0.61 27.76
CA TYR A 837 -9.31 -1.56 26.75
C TYR A 837 -10.80 -1.39 26.43
N CYS A 838 -11.62 -0.90 27.37
CA CYS A 838 -13.04 -0.65 27.12
C CYS A 838 -13.31 0.54 26.18
N ALA A 839 -12.42 1.54 26.11
CA ALA A 839 -12.58 2.73 25.26
C ALA A 839 -12.45 2.44 23.74
N ASN A 840 -11.89 1.28 23.36
CA ASN A 840 -11.69 0.85 21.97
C ASN A 840 -12.58 -0.37 21.62
N TYR A 841 -13.79 -0.42 22.19
CA TYR A 841 -14.66 -1.62 22.20
C TYR A 841 -14.99 -2.18 20.81
N ASP A 842 -14.98 -1.34 19.77
CA ASP A 842 -15.34 -1.68 18.39
C ASP A 842 -14.15 -1.82 17.42
N ALA A 843 -12.92 -1.53 17.86
CA ALA A 843 -11.81 -1.33 16.93
C ALA A 843 -10.88 -2.54 16.70
N GLU A 844 -10.71 -3.49 17.64
CA GLU A 844 -9.74 -4.60 17.48
C GLU A 844 -10.10 -5.85 18.32
N PRO A 845 -9.57 -7.05 17.98
CA PRO A 845 -10.09 -8.32 18.48
C PRO A 845 -9.57 -8.65 19.89
N TYR A 846 -10.40 -8.48 20.91
CA TYR A 846 -10.17 -9.04 22.25
C TYR A 846 -11.27 -10.05 22.63
N ASN A 847 -10.95 -10.96 23.54
CA ASN A 847 -11.83 -12.01 24.02
C ASN A 847 -12.93 -11.45 24.93
N LYS A 848 -14.11 -11.20 24.35
CA LYS A 848 -15.30 -10.69 25.06
C LYS A 848 -15.72 -11.57 26.24
N SER A 849 -15.55 -12.89 26.17
CA SER A 849 -15.90 -13.80 27.27
C SER A 849 -14.99 -13.58 28.48
N LEU A 850 -13.68 -13.46 28.25
CA LEU A 850 -12.68 -13.24 29.30
C LEU A 850 -12.87 -11.86 29.96
N MET A 851 -13.16 -10.84 29.15
CA MET A 851 -13.49 -9.50 29.64
C MET A 851 -14.74 -9.51 30.53
N SER A 852 -15.80 -10.23 30.13
CA SER A 852 -17.01 -10.38 30.95
C SER A 852 -16.71 -11.05 32.29
N GLU A 853 -15.90 -12.12 32.31
CA GLU A 853 -15.49 -12.81 33.53
C GLU A 853 -14.74 -11.86 34.50
N ILE A 854 -13.79 -11.08 33.97
CA ILE A 854 -13.04 -10.09 34.78
C ILE A 854 -14.00 -9.02 35.32
N LEU A 855 -14.92 -8.50 34.51
CA LEU A 855 -15.90 -7.50 34.93
C LEU A 855 -16.85 -8.05 36.00
N GLU A 856 -17.25 -9.33 35.94
CA GLU A 856 -18.04 -9.99 36.98
C GLU A 856 -17.26 -10.11 38.30
N LYS A 857 -15.98 -10.53 38.24
CA LYS A 857 -15.09 -10.56 39.42
C LYS A 857 -14.88 -9.16 40.02
N LEU A 858 -14.76 -8.12 39.18
CA LEU A 858 -14.69 -6.74 39.65
C LEU A 858 -16.00 -6.28 40.31
N LYS A 859 -17.17 -6.54 39.67
CA LYS A 859 -18.50 -6.13 40.17
C LYS A 859 -18.90 -6.79 41.47
N SER A 860 -18.49 -8.05 41.65
CA SER A 860 -18.76 -8.82 42.87
C SER A 860 -17.93 -8.37 44.08
N ASN A 861 -16.88 -7.56 43.88
CA ASN A 861 -16.08 -7.06 44.99
C ASN A 861 -16.91 -6.13 45.91
N PRO A 862 -16.88 -6.32 47.25
CA PRO A 862 -17.70 -5.55 48.18
C PRO A 862 -17.22 -4.09 48.36
N SER A 863 -15.99 -3.77 47.95
CA SER A 863 -15.35 -2.47 48.19
C SER A 863 -16.02 -1.33 47.41
N LYS A 864 -16.38 -0.26 48.14
CA LYS A 864 -17.01 0.93 47.56
C LYS A 864 -16.13 1.60 46.51
N ILE A 865 -14.81 1.66 46.73
CA ILE A 865 -13.86 2.31 45.82
C ILE A 865 -13.71 1.54 44.50
N VAL A 866 -13.80 0.21 44.54
CA VAL A 866 -13.75 -0.65 43.34
C VAL A 866 -15.02 -0.50 42.51
N LYS A 867 -16.19 -0.49 43.17
CA LYS A 867 -17.49 -0.28 42.49
C LYS A 867 -17.55 1.05 41.75
N ILE A 868 -17.07 2.10 42.39
CA ILE A 868 -16.96 3.43 41.82
C ILE A 868 -16.15 3.41 40.51
N TRP A 869 -14.97 2.78 40.51
CA TRP A 869 -14.12 2.70 39.34
C TRP A 869 -14.77 1.96 38.17
N ILE A 870 -15.47 0.84 38.43
CA ILE A 870 -16.16 0.05 37.40
C ILE A 870 -17.25 0.86 36.69
N THR A 871 -18.00 1.65 37.46
CA THR A 871 -19.12 2.47 36.96
C THR A 871 -18.60 3.52 35.96
N ILE A 872 -17.42 4.11 36.20
CA ILE A 872 -16.76 5.01 35.25
C ILE A 872 -16.41 4.30 33.92
N LEU A 873 -16.01 3.01 33.95
CA LEU A 873 -15.67 2.23 32.75
C LEU A 873 -16.87 1.98 31.84
N GLU A 874 -18.05 1.76 32.42
CA GLU A 874 -19.26 1.43 31.65
C GLU A 874 -19.81 2.62 30.85
N LEU A 875 -19.51 3.85 31.26
CA LEU A 875 -19.91 5.06 30.54
C LEU A 875 -18.99 5.45 29.39
N ALA A 876 -17.74 5.05 29.43
CA ALA A 876 -16.73 5.48 28.47
C ALA A 876 -16.75 4.67 27.15
N ARG A 877 -17.74 3.78 26.94
CA ARG A 877 -17.89 2.99 25.71
C ARG A 877 -18.64 3.81 24.63
N PRO A 878 -18.14 3.91 23.39
CA PRO A 878 -18.92 4.38 22.25
C PRO A 878 -20.16 3.48 22.02
N SER A 879 -21.30 4.04 21.56
CA SER A 879 -22.48 3.26 21.11
C SER A 879 -22.33 2.71 19.71
#